data_AF-A0A834IYF9-F1
#
_entry.id   AF-A0A834IYF9-F1
#
_cell.length_a   1.000
_cell.length_b   1.000
_cell.length_c   1.000
_cell.angle_alpha   90.00
_cell.angle_beta   90.00
_cell.angle_gamma   90.00
#
_symmetry.space_group_name_H-M   'P 1'
#
loop_
_entity.id
_entity.type
_entity.pdbx_description
1 polymer ?
#
loop_
_entity_poly.entity_id
_entity_poly.type
_entity_poly.pdbx_seq_one_letter_code
_entity_poly.pdbx_strand_id
1 'polypeptide(L)'
;MTGRAKSANTRIEVEIEKNREEGNWIKVIELAEQLKEKSTEFVCLSDFLIGEGKLESFLEECPPIEQNIHRAKIGLIEAKRYLNMVITEAGIKAGVAMDAHLLLGKLHYACGQYKEGLNNFKVGDLQNLSEKKLPLRSLKIVAESYAIKGLCLQKDTSAPSKFKKAEKEEELARCFELASDLSLLYMQKLEKEINSTTIGSTGTTGSHSPQPTVPHKTLGEVLEQALQAAPVTLLHQGKADQALERYRNSLCAIESPGVHNIRLKFMIQMAELLLQGLVGQKYQAPINSIPKSSSWKPEYYTSLNQFIPRCDCEEVILILLVAESMAVRNAVLSQSPEFKEARLSAYQDATMVYDLLTIATVRWGQISLLQESLERSMKFSFEEPHLWKQHALASMSIGNYGHALSVLKEVIRLEPLNGSNYLLAARICFEHLNLAEDGVEFCLQAREKELNNPSGLLGRCHLYAGIGYHLLAEANLLKKDKESYRCKAIDNIRSAVELEPNDHLSRYYLGLQLAITGQTVEAQNHIRVGLELQPEHSSMLHLLLLILTAERQHKLALSIVENALEEYPDCLNLLYIKTHLELHEKGGEVALITAKQMLELWKNLYEGQTISDVPECDRKSDTRSVFQLYTSEMSDKDSSSLQLHNTAASRVEQALSEVASSMSSFSPKPGPQRAWMLQMEVWLLLAELYLTLDQITDVQQCIQEATQIYPLSHHIMHMKGLLHMHKEEWTEARACFQNAVAINPLHVKSLQQLGLVYHYLGLQGLAETTLREAAKIEPHNTITWYNLGKVLEAMGEFEKASNAMATALMEERNNPILPFNSVPMCFE
;
A
#
# COMPACT_ATOMS: atom_id res chain seq x y z
N MET A 1 34.97 62.46 -39.83
CA MET A 1 33.64 62.28 -39.17
C MET A 1 33.05 60.89 -39.48
N THR A 2 33.81 59.80 -39.34
CA THR A 2 33.38 58.42 -39.71
C THR A 2 33.42 57.42 -38.55
N GLY A 3 33.82 57.83 -37.34
CA GLY A 3 33.88 56.97 -36.15
C GLY A 3 32.56 56.85 -35.37
N ARG A 4 31.66 57.84 -35.45
CA ARG A 4 30.37 57.83 -34.70
C ARG A 4 29.32 56.88 -35.30
N ALA A 5 29.31 56.68 -36.63
CA ALA A 5 28.32 55.81 -37.28
C ALA A 5 28.56 54.31 -36.97
N LYS A 6 29.82 53.85 -36.98
CA LYS A 6 30.16 52.46 -36.59
C LYS A 6 29.87 52.16 -35.10
N SER A 7 30.05 53.15 -34.23
CA SER A 7 29.72 53.03 -32.80
C SER A 7 28.21 53.07 -32.50
N ALA A 8 27.41 53.68 -33.38
CA ALA A 8 25.95 53.73 -33.22
C ALA A 8 25.29 52.43 -33.72
N ASN A 9 25.76 51.88 -34.83
CA ASN A 9 25.26 50.61 -35.38
C ASN A 9 25.52 49.43 -34.42
N THR A 10 26.70 49.38 -33.81
CA THR A 10 27.04 48.37 -32.78
C THR A 10 26.20 48.46 -31.51
N ARG A 11 25.67 49.65 -31.16
CA ARG A 11 24.73 49.78 -30.03
C ARG A 11 23.34 49.27 -30.37
N ILE A 12 22.85 49.57 -31.58
CA ILE A 12 21.55 49.10 -32.06
C ILE A 12 21.57 47.57 -32.22
N GLU A 13 22.65 47.00 -32.72
CA GLU A 13 22.83 45.54 -32.82
C GLU A 13 22.79 44.85 -31.44
N VAL A 14 23.51 45.38 -30.45
CA VAL A 14 23.48 44.87 -29.07
C VAL A 14 22.09 44.98 -28.44
N GLU A 15 21.39 46.09 -28.71
CA GLU A 15 20.02 46.30 -28.22
C GLU A 15 19.01 45.36 -28.91
N ILE A 16 19.19 45.10 -30.21
CA ILE A 16 18.41 44.10 -30.95
C ILE A 16 18.65 42.70 -30.37
N GLU A 17 19.89 42.30 -30.14
CA GLU A 17 20.20 40.98 -29.56
C GLU A 17 19.60 40.82 -28.17
N LYS A 18 19.73 41.83 -27.31
CA LYS A 18 19.10 41.84 -25.99
C LYS A 18 17.58 41.68 -26.06
N ASN A 19 16.89 42.46 -26.91
CA ASN A 19 15.44 42.36 -27.04
C ASN A 19 14.99 41.02 -27.66
N ARG A 20 15.81 40.39 -28.52
CA ARG A 20 15.56 39.04 -29.04
C ARG A 20 15.70 37.96 -27.98
N GLU A 21 16.66 38.09 -27.06
CA GLU A 21 16.82 37.18 -25.91
C GLU A 21 15.69 37.34 -24.90
N GLU A 22 15.23 38.58 -24.68
CA GLU A 22 14.11 38.88 -23.78
C GLU A 22 12.75 38.44 -24.36
N GLY A 23 12.64 38.28 -25.68
CA GLY A 23 11.41 37.92 -26.40
C GLY A 23 10.54 39.14 -26.76
N ASN A 24 11.11 40.35 -26.79
CA ASN A 24 10.38 41.57 -27.11
C ASN A 24 10.36 41.83 -28.62
N TRP A 25 9.59 41.02 -29.35
CA TRP A 25 9.60 41.00 -30.82
C TRP A 25 9.14 42.31 -31.48
N ILE A 26 8.25 43.06 -30.82
CA ILE A 26 7.75 44.35 -31.33
C ILE A 26 8.91 45.36 -31.44
N LYS A 27 9.72 45.49 -30.38
CA LYS A 27 10.90 46.37 -30.39
C LYS A 27 11.98 45.89 -31.34
N VAL A 28 12.13 44.57 -31.52
CA VAL A 28 13.07 44.01 -32.50
C VAL A 28 12.72 44.43 -33.92
N ILE A 29 11.44 44.42 -34.28
CA ILE A 29 10.97 44.85 -35.60
C ILE A 29 11.25 46.34 -35.80
N GLU A 30 10.92 47.20 -34.83
CA GLU A 30 11.18 48.64 -34.90
C GLU A 30 12.68 48.97 -35.06
N LEU A 31 13.54 48.30 -34.28
CA LEU A 31 14.98 48.52 -34.34
C LEU A 31 15.58 47.97 -35.64
N ALA A 32 15.05 46.87 -36.18
CA ALA A 32 15.46 46.32 -37.48
C ALA A 32 15.08 47.24 -38.65
N GLU A 33 13.90 47.88 -38.61
CA GLU A 33 13.51 48.90 -39.60
C GLU A 33 14.44 50.12 -39.54
N GLN A 34 14.81 50.57 -38.34
CA GLN A 34 15.78 51.65 -38.17
C GLN A 34 17.19 51.27 -38.69
N LEU A 35 17.60 50.01 -38.55
CA LEU A 35 18.87 49.52 -39.07
C LEU A 35 18.87 49.51 -40.61
N LYS A 36 17.73 49.11 -41.20
CA LYS A 36 17.50 49.08 -42.64
C LYS A 36 17.55 50.46 -43.28
N GLU A 37 17.00 51.47 -42.61
CA GLU A 37 17.04 52.86 -43.09
C GLU A 37 18.44 53.50 -43.01
N LYS A 38 19.24 53.10 -42.01
CA LYS A 38 20.56 53.71 -41.73
C LYS A 38 21.70 53.15 -42.57
N SER A 39 21.58 51.94 -43.11
CA SER A 39 22.70 51.28 -43.81
C SER A 39 22.27 50.24 -44.85
N THR A 40 22.81 50.36 -46.07
CA THR A 40 22.53 49.45 -47.18
C THR A 40 23.21 48.07 -47.05
N GLU A 41 24.26 47.97 -46.22
CA GLU A 41 24.99 46.71 -45.97
C GLU A 41 24.19 45.72 -45.10
N PHE A 42 23.29 46.22 -44.26
CA PHE A 42 22.53 45.41 -43.28
C PHE A 42 21.10 45.10 -43.72
N VAL A 43 20.75 45.33 -44.98
CA VAL A 43 19.39 45.09 -45.50
C VAL A 43 18.97 43.63 -45.33
N CYS A 44 19.84 42.68 -45.66
CA CYS A 44 19.54 41.24 -45.49
C CYS A 44 19.41 40.83 -44.03
N LEU A 45 20.23 41.38 -43.13
CA LEU A 45 20.12 41.12 -41.69
C LEU A 45 18.81 41.71 -41.12
N SER A 46 18.45 42.92 -41.55
CA SER A 46 17.22 43.60 -41.12
C SER A 46 15.97 42.86 -41.61
N ASP A 47 15.96 42.41 -42.87
CA ASP A 47 14.85 41.61 -43.42
C ASP A 47 14.69 40.27 -42.68
N PHE A 48 15.79 39.65 -42.27
CA PHE A 48 15.75 38.45 -41.43
C PHE A 48 15.15 38.72 -40.05
N LEU A 49 15.60 39.78 -39.37
CA LEU A 49 15.12 40.16 -38.03
C LEU A 49 13.62 40.49 -38.02
N ILE A 50 13.13 41.15 -39.08
CA ILE A 50 11.70 41.43 -39.26
C ILE A 50 10.93 40.13 -39.51
N GLY A 51 11.48 39.23 -40.34
CA GLY A 51 10.88 37.92 -40.60
C GLY A 51 10.78 37.05 -39.34
N GLU A 52 11.84 37.00 -38.54
CA GLU A 52 11.88 36.31 -37.25
C GLU A 52 10.89 36.92 -36.26
N GLY A 53 10.94 38.24 -36.05
CA GLY A 53 10.08 38.91 -35.08
C GLY A 53 8.59 38.73 -35.39
N LYS A 54 8.20 38.79 -36.67
CA LYS A 54 6.82 38.53 -37.09
C LYS A 54 6.40 37.07 -36.91
N LEU A 55 7.33 36.13 -37.11
CA LEU A 55 7.06 34.71 -36.90
C LEU A 55 6.87 34.38 -35.42
N GLU A 56 7.82 34.77 -34.57
CA GLU A 56 7.77 34.45 -33.14
C GLU A 56 6.65 35.21 -32.41
N SER A 57 6.42 36.49 -32.73
CA SER A 57 5.27 37.24 -32.19
C SER A 57 3.93 36.57 -32.53
N PHE A 58 3.79 36.03 -33.74
CA PHE A 58 2.58 35.31 -34.11
C PHE A 58 2.46 33.97 -33.36
N LEU A 59 3.56 33.25 -33.16
CA LEU A 59 3.56 31.96 -32.47
C LEU A 59 3.38 32.09 -30.95
N GLU A 60 3.74 33.22 -30.35
CA GLU A 60 3.41 33.54 -28.95
C GLU A 60 1.90 33.75 -28.75
N GLU A 61 1.21 34.36 -29.72
CA GLU A 61 -0.25 34.53 -29.68
C GLU A 61 -1.02 33.28 -30.12
N CYS A 62 -0.47 32.53 -31.08
CA CYS A 62 -1.08 31.38 -31.72
C CYS A 62 -0.08 30.23 -31.76
N PRO A 63 -0.04 29.40 -30.70
CA PRO A 63 0.90 28.29 -30.66
C PRO A 63 0.63 27.30 -31.81
N PRO A 64 1.66 26.58 -32.29
CA PRO A 64 1.60 25.71 -33.46
C PRO A 64 0.86 24.39 -33.16
N ILE A 65 -0.42 24.48 -32.81
CA ILE A 65 -1.36 23.37 -32.60
C ILE A 65 -2.17 23.15 -33.88
N GLU A 66 -2.63 21.92 -34.13
CA GLU A 66 -3.43 21.57 -35.32
C GLU A 66 -4.66 22.46 -35.54
N GLN A 67 -5.28 22.96 -34.46
CA GLN A 67 -6.43 23.87 -34.51
C GLN A 67 -6.09 25.24 -35.12
N ASN A 68 -4.83 25.68 -34.98
CA ASN A 68 -4.37 27.01 -35.39
C ASN A 68 -3.83 27.06 -36.83
N ILE A 69 -3.78 25.93 -37.55
CA ILE A 69 -3.21 25.83 -38.91
C ILE A 69 -3.85 26.82 -39.89
N HIS A 70 -5.18 26.99 -39.84
CA HIS A 70 -5.90 27.91 -40.72
C HIS A 70 -5.53 29.37 -40.47
N ARG A 71 -5.36 29.74 -39.20
CA ARG A 71 -4.94 31.09 -38.79
C ARG A 71 -3.49 31.35 -39.15
N ALA A 72 -2.62 30.35 -38.98
CA ALA A 72 -1.20 30.40 -39.33
C ALA A 72 -0.97 30.64 -40.82
N LYS A 73 -1.74 30.00 -41.71
CA LYS A 73 -1.63 30.19 -43.17
C LYS A 73 -1.88 31.64 -43.61
N ILE A 74 -2.74 32.37 -42.90
CA ILE A 74 -3.09 33.76 -43.23
C ILE A 74 -2.10 34.72 -42.55
N GLY A 75 -1.79 34.51 -41.27
CA GLY A 75 -0.94 35.42 -40.49
C GLY A 75 0.55 35.38 -40.88
N LEU A 76 1.06 34.25 -41.37
CA LEU A 76 2.50 34.06 -41.60
C LEU A 76 2.97 34.39 -43.03
N ILE A 77 2.09 34.95 -43.89
CA ILE A 77 2.43 35.27 -45.29
C ILE A 77 3.55 36.31 -45.36
N GLU A 78 3.47 37.36 -44.53
CA GLU A 78 4.48 38.41 -44.50
C GLU A 78 5.82 37.89 -44.00
N ALA A 79 5.84 37.12 -42.91
CA ALA A 79 7.04 36.49 -42.37
C ALA A 79 7.71 35.58 -43.42
N LYS A 80 6.91 34.76 -44.14
CA LYS A 80 7.39 33.92 -45.24
C LYS A 80 8.04 34.73 -46.36
N ARG A 81 7.47 35.89 -46.71
CA ARG A 81 8.02 36.77 -47.74
C ARG A 81 9.41 37.30 -47.33
N TYR A 82 9.54 37.82 -46.11
CA TYR A 82 10.81 38.36 -45.61
C TYR A 82 11.89 37.28 -45.51
N LEU A 83 11.57 36.10 -44.96
CA LEU A 83 12.53 35.00 -44.85
C LEU A 83 12.99 34.47 -46.22
N ASN A 84 12.11 34.43 -47.22
CA ASN A 84 12.49 34.03 -48.59
C ASN A 84 13.43 35.04 -49.27
N MET A 85 13.36 36.33 -48.95
CA MET A 85 14.29 37.34 -49.48
C MET A 85 15.72 37.15 -48.95
N VAL A 86 15.87 36.52 -47.78
CA VAL A 86 17.15 36.30 -47.10
C VAL A 86 17.92 35.09 -47.66
N ILE A 87 17.26 34.12 -48.30
CA ILE A 87 17.88 32.87 -48.81
C ILE A 87 18.87 33.10 -49.98
N THR A 88 18.92 34.31 -50.53
CA THR A 88 19.81 34.67 -51.66
C THR A 88 21.31 34.59 -51.30
N GLU A 89 22.19 34.62 -52.30
CA GLU A 89 23.66 34.60 -52.10
C GLU A 89 24.16 35.69 -51.13
N ALA A 90 23.43 36.80 -51.03
CA ALA A 90 23.70 37.87 -50.08
C ALA A 90 23.48 37.45 -48.60
N GLY A 91 22.49 36.61 -48.33
CA GLY A 91 22.26 36.07 -46.99
C GLY A 91 23.25 34.99 -46.57
N ILE A 92 23.81 34.24 -47.54
CA ILE A 92 24.91 33.30 -47.28
C ILE A 92 26.16 34.07 -46.83
N LYS A 93 26.49 35.19 -47.50
CA LYS A 93 27.59 36.08 -47.11
C LYS A 93 27.37 36.74 -45.75
N ALA A 94 26.12 36.97 -45.36
CA ALA A 94 25.75 37.51 -44.04
C ALA A 94 25.75 36.45 -42.92
N GLY A 95 25.84 35.15 -43.24
CA GLY A 95 25.79 34.06 -42.26
C GLY A 95 24.40 33.74 -41.71
N VAL A 96 23.35 34.38 -42.24
CA VAL A 96 21.97 34.32 -41.72
C VAL A 96 21.07 33.38 -42.53
N ALA A 97 21.50 33.01 -43.74
CA ALA A 97 20.72 32.12 -44.61
C ALA A 97 20.40 30.76 -43.98
N MET A 98 21.28 30.24 -43.12
CA MET A 98 21.05 28.97 -42.40
C MET A 98 19.85 29.09 -41.44
N ASP A 99 19.90 30.06 -40.52
CA ASP A 99 18.84 30.34 -39.56
C ASP A 99 17.51 30.65 -40.28
N ALA A 100 17.56 31.32 -41.44
CA ALA A 100 16.37 31.60 -42.25
C ALA A 100 15.70 30.31 -42.77
N HIS A 101 16.47 29.30 -43.20
CA HIS A 101 15.91 28.00 -43.59
C HIS A 101 15.29 27.25 -42.40
N LEU A 102 15.90 27.34 -41.21
CA LEU A 102 15.37 26.73 -39.99
C LEU A 102 14.04 27.36 -39.57
N LEU A 103 13.97 28.70 -39.56
CA LEU A 103 12.73 29.44 -39.26
C LEU A 103 11.64 29.20 -40.32
N LEU A 104 12.02 29.07 -41.60
CA LEU A 104 11.07 28.66 -42.65
C LEU A 104 10.55 27.24 -42.41
N GLY A 105 11.40 26.31 -41.97
CA GLY A 105 10.98 24.98 -41.54
C GLY A 105 9.90 25.04 -40.45
N LYS A 106 10.11 25.88 -39.43
CA LYS A 106 9.14 26.15 -38.35
C LYS A 106 7.84 26.79 -38.87
N LEU A 107 7.93 27.77 -39.76
CA LEU A 107 6.78 28.42 -40.40
C LEU A 107 5.95 27.43 -41.23
N HIS A 108 6.59 26.58 -42.02
CA HIS A 108 5.92 25.58 -42.84
C HIS A 108 5.22 24.52 -41.97
N TYR A 109 5.82 24.14 -40.83
CA TYR A 109 5.17 23.26 -39.86
C TYR A 109 3.90 23.89 -39.28
N ALA A 110 3.96 25.15 -38.82
CA ALA A 110 2.79 25.87 -38.33
C ALA A 110 1.68 25.99 -39.40
N CYS A 111 2.06 26.10 -40.69
CA CYS A 111 1.14 26.10 -41.82
C CYS A 111 0.61 24.70 -42.22
N GLY A 112 1.05 23.61 -41.59
CA GLY A 112 0.71 22.22 -41.95
C GLY A 112 1.36 21.72 -43.26
N GLN A 113 2.41 22.39 -43.75
CA GLN A 113 3.15 22.06 -44.97
C GLN A 113 4.39 21.21 -44.66
N TYR A 114 4.19 19.99 -44.15
CA TYR A 114 5.27 19.15 -43.60
C TYR A 114 6.38 18.79 -44.61
N LYS A 115 6.04 18.54 -45.88
CA LYS A 115 7.02 18.18 -46.93
C LYS A 115 7.95 19.34 -47.28
N GLU A 116 7.42 20.56 -47.34
CA GLU A 116 8.20 21.77 -47.60
C GLU A 116 9.11 22.08 -46.40
N GLY A 117 8.60 21.88 -45.17
CA GLY A 117 9.41 21.98 -43.96
C GLY A 117 10.61 21.04 -43.96
N LEU A 118 10.40 19.74 -44.27
CA LEU A 118 11.49 18.76 -44.37
C LEU A 118 12.53 19.13 -45.44
N ASN A 119 12.11 19.71 -46.56
CA ASN A 119 13.04 20.16 -47.60
C ASN A 119 13.91 21.33 -47.09
N ASN A 120 13.30 22.30 -46.40
CA ASN A 120 14.04 23.42 -45.81
C ASN A 120 15.06 22.96 -44.75
N PHE A 121 14.73 21.97 -43.93
CA PHE A 121 15.70 21.40 -42.97
C PHE A 121 16.85 20.61 -43.64
N LYS A 122 16.63 20.06 -44.84
CA LYS A 122 17.69 19.44 -45.65
C LYS A 122 18.62 20.48 -46.27
N VAL A 123 18.05 21.57 -46.80
CA VAL A 123 18.81 22.67 -47.40
C VAL A 123 19.59 23.47 -46.34
N GLY A 124 19.02 23.62 -45.14
CA GLY A 124 19.67 24.22 -43.98
C GLY A 124 20.67 23.30 -43.25
N ASP A 125 21.14 22.21 -43.88
CA ASP A 125 22.25 21.35 -43.43
C ASP A 125 22.26 21.01 -41.92
N LEU A 126 21.08 20.79 -41.33
CA LEU A 126 20.90 20.58 -39.89
C LEU A 126 21.71 19.38 -39.35
N GLN A 127 22.05 18.40 -40.20
CA GLN A 127 22.82 17.21 -39.81
C GLN A 127 24.34 17.47 -39.69
N ASN A 128 24.87 18.52 -40.33
CA ASN A 128 26.31 18.82 -40.41
C ASN A 128 26.75 19.94 -39.44
N LEU A 129 25.85 20.40 -38.56
CA LEU A 129 26.18 21.41 -37.56
C LEU A 129 27.24 20.88 -36.59
N SER A 130 28.40 21.55 -36.55
CA SER A 130 29.47 21.21 -35.61
C SER A 130 29.03 21.49 -34.16
N GLU A 131 29.34 20.58 -33.22
CA GLU A 131 29.05 20.67 -31.78
C GLU A 131 29.84 21.79 -31.06
N LYS A 132 29.66 23.04 -31.50
CA LYS A 132 30.24 24.23 -30.87
C LYS A 132 29.31 24.76 -29.79
N LYS A 133 29.87 25.52 -28.83
CA LYS A 133 29.08 26.25 -27.84
C LYS A 133 28.24 27.31 -28.55
N LEU A 134 26.91 27.13 -28.53
CA LEU A 134 25.94 28.04 -29.11
C LEU A 134 25.43 29.06 -28.06
N PRO A 135 25.12 30.30 -28.46
CA PRO A 135 24.38 31.25 -27.64
C PRO A 135 22.96 30.73 -27.37
N LEU A 136 22.30 31.24 -26.31
CA LEU A 136 21.03 30.72 -25.81
C LEU A 136 19.94 30.67 -26.90
N ARG A 137 19.81 31.75 -27.69
CA ARG A 137 18.86 31.82 -28.82
C ARG A 137 19.11 30.73 -29.86
N SER A 138 20.35 30.62 -30.35
CA SER A 138 20.68 29.63 -31.38
C SER A 138 20.47 28.20 -30.87
N LEU A 139 20.70 27.98 -29.57
CA LEU A 139 20.40 26.70 -28.94
C LEU A 139 18.90 26.38 -28.98
N LYS A 140 18.03 27.35 -28.67
CA LYS A 140 16.56 27.22 -28.78
C LYS A 140 16.14 26.88 -30.21
N ILE A 141 16.62 27.64 -31.20
CA ILE A 141 16.25 27.44 -32.62
C ILE A 141 16.68 26.07 -33.12
N VAL A 142 17.89 25.62 -32.77
CA VAL A 142 18.39 24.30 -33.17
C VAL A 142 17.57 23.20 -32.48
N ALA A 143 17.24 23.34 -31.18
CA ALA A 143 16.37 22.40 -30.47
C ALA A 143 14.99 22.29 -31.12
N GLU A 144 14.34 23.43 -31.40
CA GLU A 144 13.03 23.49 -32.06
C GLU A 144 13.09 22.93 -33.49
N SER A 145 14.19 23.15 -34.20
CA SER A 145 14.38 22.63 -35.56
C SER A 145 14.43 21.10 -35.58
N TYR A 146 15.18 20.47 -34.66
CA TYR A 146 15.19 19.01 -34.53
C TYR A 146 13.83 18.47 -34.08
N ALA A 147 13.18 19.14 -33.12
CA ALA A 147 11.83 18.78 -32.66
C ALA A 147 10.82 18.78 -33.80
N ILE A 148 10.74 19.88 -34.55
CA ILE A 148 9.82 20.06 -35.67
C ILE A 148 10.16 19.12 -36.82
N LYS A 149 11.44 18.88 -37.10
CA LYS A 149 11.85 17.88 -38.09
C LYS A 149 11.33 16.49 -37.70
N GLY A 150 11.46 16.08 -36.43
CA GLY A 150 10.90 14.83 -35.90
C GLY A 150 9.39 14.75 -36.04
N LEU A 151 8.65 15.80 -35.66
CA LEU A 151 7.19 15.87 -35.78
C LEU A 151 6.72 15.82 -37.25
N CYS A 152 7.41 16.53 -38.15
CA CYS A 152 7.15 16.46 -39.59
C CYS A 152 7.37 15.04 -40.15
N LEU A 153 8.44 14.36 -39.73
CA LEU A 153 8.69 12.97 -40.11
C LEU A 153 7.58 12.05 -39.59
N GLN A 154 7.11 12.23 -38.36
CA GLN A 154 6.01 11.45 -37.79
C GLN A 154 4.70 11.60 -38.57
N LYS A 155 4.37 12.81 -39.04
CA LYS A 155 3.16 13.10 -39.81
C LYS A 155 3.23 12.71 -41.29
N ASP A 156 4.43 12.54 -41.84
CA ASP A 156 4.60 12.12 -43.23
C ASP A 156 4.32 10.61 -43.41
N THR A 157 3.33 10.26 -44.21
CA THR A 157 2.97 8.85 -44.48
C THR A 157 3.63 8.27 -45.73
N SER A 158 4.47 9.05 -46.44
CA SER A 158 4.98 8.72 -47.77
C SER A 158 6.26 7.86 -47.79
N ALA A 159 6.27 6.72 -47.10
CA ALA A 159 7.39 5.76 -47.16
C ALA A 159 7.05 4.55 -48.08
N PRO A 160 7.69 4.42 -49.27
CA PRO A 160 7.31 3.41 -50.26
C PRO A 160 7.88 2.00 -50.00
N SER A 161 8.81 1.81 -49.05
CA SER A 161 9.43 0.50 -48.76
C SER A 161 9.74 0.31 -47.27
N LYS A 162 9.81 -0.96 -46.82
CA LYS A 162 10.14 -1.34 -45.42
C LYS A 162 11.50 -0.80 -44.96
N PHE A 163 12.51 -0.81 -45.84
CA PHE A 163 13.84 -0.29 -45.54
C PHE A 163 13.83 1.24 -45.29
N LYS A 164 13.16 1.99 -46.16
CA LYS A 164 12.99 3.45 -45.99
C LYS A 164 12.16 3.80 -44.76
N LYS A 165 11.27 2.91 -44.33
CA LYS A 165 10.52 3.06 -43.08
C LYS A 165 11.44 2.91 -41.86
N ALA A 166 12.32 1.91 -41.83
CA ALA A 166 13.29 1.72 -40.75
C ALA A 166 14.32 2.87 -40.67
N GLU A 167 14.85 3.33 -41.81
CA GLU A 167 15.76 4.49 -41.87
C GLU A 167 15.09 5.77 -41.35
N LYS A 168 13.83 5.98 -41.72
CA LYS A 168 13.01 7.08 -41.23
C LYS A 168 12.75 6.98 -39.72
N GLU A 169 12.47 5.79 -39.21
CA GLU A 169 12.24 5.54 -37.77
C GLU A 169 13.53 5.80 -36.95
N GLU A 170 14.71 5.47 -37.49
CA GLU A 170 15.99 5.79 -36.87
C GLU A 170 16.29 7.29 -36.91
N GLU A 171 16.06 7.96 -38.06
CA GLU A 171 16.23 9.41 -38.17
C GLU A 171 15.28 10.17 -37.23
N LEU A 172 14.04 9.69 -37.10
CA LEU A 172 13.03 10.25 -36.21
C LEU A 172 13.45 10.10 -34.74
N ALA A 173 13.92 8.92 -34.32
CA ALA A 173 14.44 8.72 -32.97
C ALA A 173 15.62 9.68 -32.68
N ARG A 174 16.59 9.78 -33.60
CA ARG A 174 17.74 10.68 -33.46
C ARG A 174 17.35 12.16 -33.36
N CYS A 175 16.35 12.59 -34.14
CA CYS A 175 15.84 13.96 -34.07
C CYS A 175 15.26 14.27 -32.69
N PHE A 176 14.46 13.37 -32.13
CA PHE A 176 13.89 13.56 -30.78
C PHE A 176 14.92 13.45 -29.67
N GLU A 177 15.94 12.59 -29.80
CA GLU A 177 17.06 12.52 -28.85
C GLU A 177 17.84 13.83 -28.78
N LEU A 178 18.24 14.38 -29.93
CA LEU A 178 18.96 15.65 -29.99
C LEU A 178 18.07 16.81 -29.51
N ALA A 179 16.80 16.83 -29.92
CA ALA A 179 15.86 17.83 -29.43
C ALA A 179 15.71 17.79 -27.90
N SER A 180 15.62 16.59 -27.31
CA SER A 180 15.52 16.37 -25.87
C SER A 180 16.76 16.90 -25.13
N ASP A 181 17.96 16.49 -25.55
CA ASP A 181 19.22 16.90 -24.89
C ASP A 181 19.43 18.43 -24.98
N LEU A 182 19.17 19.01 -26.15
CA LEU A 182 19.29 20.46 -26.37
C LEU A 182 18.23 21.26 -25.61
N SER A 183 17.01 20.72 -25.46
CA SER A 183 15.93 21.37 -24.68
C SER A 183 16.28 21.45 -23.20
N LEU A 184 16.81 20.37 -22.63
CA LEU A 184 17.28 20.35 -21.24
C LEU A 184 18.44 21.33 -21.04
N LEU A 185 19.41 21.33 -21.96
CA LEU A 185 20.54 22.26 -21.91
C LEU A 185 20.09 23.72 -22.05
N TYR A 186 19.10 24.00 -22.89
CA TYR A 186 18.51 25.33 -23.06
C TYR A 186 17.91 25.84 -21.76
N MET A 187 17.11 25.01 -21.07
CA MET A 187 16.50 25.41 -19.79
C MET A 187 17.53 25.65 -18.69
N GLN A 188 18.56 24.80 -18.60
CA GLN A 188 19.65 24.98 -17.63
C GLN A 188 20.42 26.29 -17.87
N LYS A 189 20.68 26.65 -19.14
CA LYS A 189 21.35 27.91 -19.47
C LYS A 189 20.46 29.13 -19.23
N LEU A 190 19.19 29.05 -19.60
CA LEU A 190 18.20 30.11 -19.36
C LEU A 190 18.12 30.43 -17.86
N GLU A 191 18.10 29.40 -17.01
CA GLU A 191 18.09 29.56 -15.56
C GLU A 191 19.38 30.23 -15.03
N LYS A 192 20.56 29.81 -15.52
CA LYS A 192 21.83 30.46 -15.16
C LYS A 192 21.85 31.94 -15.51
N GLU A 193 21.29 32.33 -16.66
CA GLU A 193 21.20 33.73 -17.08
C GLU A 193 20.21 34.54 -16.22
N ILE A 194 19.03 33.98 -15.89
CA ILE A 194 18.05 34.60 -14.97
C ILE A 194 18.64 34.79 -13.56
N ASN A 195 19.38 33.81 -13.06
CA ASN A 195 20.02 33.89 -11.75
C ASN A 195 21.19 34.90 -11.75
N SER A 196 21.94 35.01 -12.85
CA SER A 196 23.02 36.00 -12.98
C SER A 196 22.54 37.45 -13.04
N THR A 197 21.35 37.69 -13.61
CA THR A 197 20.75 39.02 -13.73
C THR A 197 20.08 39.49 -12.44
N THR A 198 19.62 38.58 -11.59
CA THR A 198 19.02 38.88 -10.28
C THR A 198 20.05 39.17 -9.18
N ILE A 199 21.27 38.63 -9.26
CA ILE A 199 22.36 38.93 -8.31
C ILE A 199 22.86 40.40 -8.43
N GLY A 200 22.57 41.09 -9.54
CA GLY A 200 22.97 42.49 -9.76
C GLY A 200 22.16 43.55 -9.00
N SER A 201 21.06 43.19 -8.31
CA SER A 201 20.11 44.15 -7.72
C SER A 201 19.88 44.03 -6.21
N THR A 202 20.68 43.23 -5.47
CA THR A 202 20.55 43.11 -4.01
C THR A 202 21.63 43.88 -3.26
N GLY A 203 21.51 45.21 -3.34
CA GLY A 203 22.15 46.13 -2.41
C GLY A 203 21.11 47.02 -1.75
N THR A 204 20.26 46.47 -0.87
CA THR A 204 19.67 47.16 0.31
C THR A 204 18.70 46.25 1.09
N THR A 205 19.08 46.00 2.33
CA THR A 205 18.34 45.60 3.54
C THR A 205 16.80 45.39 3.47
N GLY A 206 16.39 44.15 3.80
CA GLY A 206 15.49 43.87 4.93
C GLY A 206 14.02 44.28 4.84
N SER A 207 13.19 43.46 4.17
CA SER A 207 11.78 43.26 4.57
C SER A 207 11.26 41.94 3.98
N HIS A 208 10.90 40.99 4.84
CA HIS A 208 10.18 39.78 4.46
C HIS A 208 8.73 40.13 4.10
N SER A 209 8.51 40.44 2.83
CA SER A 209 7.21 40.37 2.17
C SER A 209 7.33 39.35 1.03
N PRO A 210 6.34 38.47 0.80
CA PRO A 210 6.42 37.52 -0.30
C PRO A 210 6.48 38.31 -1.60
N GLN A 211 7.65 38.30 -2.25
CA GLN A 211 7.80 38.89 -3.57
C GLN A 211 6.91 38.12 -4.56
N PRO A 212 6.25 38.81 -5.51
CA PRO A 212 5.48 38.14 -6.54
C PRO A 212 6.43 37.23 -7.34
N THR A 213 6.03 35.97 -7.49
CA THR A 213 6.73 34.97 -8.31
C THR A 213 6.93 35.52 -9.71
N VAL A 214 8.19 35.68 -10.12
CA VAL A 214 8.55 35.99 -11.51
C VAL A 214 7.90 34.92 -12.39
N PRO A 215 7.14 35.27 -13.45
CA PRO A 215 6.52 34.27 -14.31
C PRO A 215 7.64 33.40 -14.92
N HIS A 216 7.73 32.15 -14.48
CA HIS A 216 8.69 31.20 -15.03
C HIS A 216 8.35 30.98 -16.51
N LYS A 217 9.29 31.28 -17.41
CA LYS A 217 9.14 31.00 -18.84
C LYS A 217 9.03 29.47 -19.02
N THR A 218 7.94 29.00 -19.61
CA THR A 218 7.72 27.58 -19.94
C THR A 218 8.59 27.17 -21.12
N LEU A 219 8.88 25.85 -21.24
CA LEU A 219 9.78 25.29 -22.26
C LEU A 219 9.21 25.49 -23.69
N GLY A 220 7.91 25.75 -23.82
CA GLY A 220 7.21 25.97 -25.09
C GLY A 220 6.70 24.65 -25.68
N GLU A 221 5.46 24.66 -26.17
CA GLU A 221 4.70 23.43 -26.50
C GLU A 221 5.43 22.45 -27.44
N VAL A 222 6.15 22.96 -28.45
CA VAL A 222 6.87 22.14 -29.44
C VAL A 222 8.01 21.35 -28.79
N LEU A 223 8.76 22.00 -27.90
CA LEU A 223 9.87 21.36 -27.19
C LEU A 223 9.35 20.39 -26.13
N GLU A 224 8.23 20.71 -25.46
CA GLU A 224 7.58 19.80 -24.52
C GLU A 224 7.08 18.53 -25.21
N GLN A 225 6.43 18.66 -26.38
CA GLN A 225 5.98 17.53 -27.18
C GLN A 225 7.15 16.66 -27.66
N ALA A 226 8.22 17.29 -28.15
CA ALA A 226 9.40 16.57 -28.62
C ALA A 226 10.12 15.83 -27.48
N LEU A 227 10.20 16.44 -26.30
CA LEU A 227 10.78 15.81 -25.11
C LEU A 227 9.98 14.56 -24.72
N GLN A 228 8.64 14.64 -24.66
CA GLN A 228 7.77 13.50 -24.38
C GLN A 228 7.77 12.42 -25.48
N ALA A 229 7.92 12.82 -26.74
CA ALA A 229 7.92 11.89 -27.88
C ALA A 229 9.16 11.01 -27.95
N ALA A 230 10.30 11.43 -27.38
CA ALA A 230 11.57 10.71 -27.52
C ALA A 230 11.52 9.28 -26.94
N PRO A 231 11.13 9.05 -25.67
CA PRO A 231 11.04 7.71 -25.11
C PRO A 231 9.90 6.89 -25.74
N VAL A 232 8.75 7.52 -25.98
CA VAL A 232 7.55 6.87 -26.56
C VAL A 232 7.84 6.30 -27.96
N THR A 233 8.62 7.01 -28.77
CA THR A 233 9.05 6.53 -30.09
C THR A 233 9.87 5.25 -29.97
N LEU A 234 10.83 5.19 -29.03
CA LEU A 234 11.67 4.02 -28.82
C LEU A 234 10.85 2.82 -28.33
N LEU A 235 9.83 3.06 -27.49
CA LEU A 235 8.88 2.03 -27.07
C LEU A 235 8.06 1.49 -28.24
N HIS A 236 7.56 2.34 -29.15
CA HIS A 236 6.88 1.90 -30.37
C HIS A 236 7.79 1.07 -31.30
N GLN A 237 9.11 1.28 -31.25
CA GLN A 237 10.09 0.47 -31.99
C GLN A 237 10.43 -0.86 -31.29
N GLY A 238 9.86 -1.13 -30.10
CA GLY A 238 10.18 -2.31 -29.29
C GLY A 238 11.56 -2.26 -28.62
N LYS A 239 12.20 -1.09 -28.54
CA LYS A 239 13.53 -0.90 -27.94
C LYS A 239 13.40 -0.35 -26.51
N ALA A 240 12.89 -1.18 -25.60
CA ALA A 240 12.61 -0.77 -24.23
C ALA A 240 13.86 -0.37 -23.42
N ASP A 241 15.00 -1.06 -23.61
CA ASP A 241 16.26 -0.73 -22.93
C ASP A 241 16.76 0.68 -23.25
N GLN A 242 16.67 1.05 -24.53
CA GLN A 242 17.05 2.39 -24.99
C GLN A 242 16.07 3.43 -24.44
N ALA A 243 14.77 3.13 -24.40
CA ALA A 243 13.79 4.02 -23.79
C ALA A 243 14.06 4.25 -22.29
N LEU A 244 14.40 3.20 -21.54
CA LEU A 244 14.79 3.30 -20.12
C LEU A 244 16.05 4.14 -19.94
N GLU A 245 17.07 3.93 -20.77
CA GLU A 245 18.29 4.76 -20.73
C GLU A 245 17.97 6.23 -21.04
N ARG A 246 17.04 6.50 -21.96
CA ARG A 246 16.59 7.87 -22.26
C ARG A 246 15.83 8.51 -21.09
N TYR A 247 14.95 7.77 -20.40
CA TYR A 247 14.31 8.26 -19.17
C TYR A 247 15.36 8.58 -18.10
N ARG A 248 16.31 7.67 -17.86
CA ARG A 248 17.42 7.87 -16.92
C ARG A 248 18.25 9.11 -17.26
N ASN A 249 18.64 9.27 -18.52
CA ASN A 249 19.41 10.43 -18.96
C ASN A 249 18.64 11.75 -18.73
N SER A 250 17.34 11.76 -18.99
CA SER A 250 16.50 12.94 -18.80
C SER A 250 16.32 13.29 -17.31
N LEU A 251 16.20 12.27 -16.44
CA LEU A 251 16.05 12.45 -14.99
C LEU A 251 17.38 12.76 -14.28
N CYS A 252 18.50 12.22 -14.77
CA CYS A 252 19.84 12.51 -14.24
C CYS A 252 20.35 13.90 -14.62
N ALA A 253 19.74 14.58 -15.60
CA ALA A 253 20.03 15.98 -15.88
C ALA A 253 19.64 16.86 -14.69
N ILE A 254 20.45 17.89 -14.39
CA ILE A 254 20.19 18.85 -13.30
C ILE A 254 18.81 19.48 -13.51
N GLU A 255 18.04 19.52 -12.41
CA GLU A 255 16.66 20.01 -12.39
C GLU A 255 16.57 21.51 -12.66
N SER A 256 15.60 21.88 -13.50
CA SER A 256 15.22 23.27 -13.77
C SER A 256 13.70 23.41 -13.66
N PRO A 257 13.19 24.54 -13.14
CA PRO A 257 11.78 24.69 -12.77
C PRO A 257 10.79 24.54 -13.93
N GLY A 258 11.18 24.94 -15.15
CA GLY A 258 10.34 24.80 -16.33
C GLY A 258 10.16 23.36 -16.84
N VAL A 259 10.84 22.37 -16.26
CA VAL A 259 10.77 20.95 -16.68
C VAL A 259 10.14 20.05 -15.58
N HIS A 260 9.75 20.61 -14.42
CA HIS A 260 9.23 19.80 -13.30
C HIS A 260 8.06 18.88 -13.68
N ASN A 261 7.06 19.40 -14.41
CA ASN A 261 5.89 18.61 -14.83
C ASN A 261 6.26 17.46 -15.77
N ILE A 262 7.26 17.65 -16.63
CA ILE A 262 7.71 16.61 -17.56
C ILE A 262 8.53 15.55 -16.82
N ARG A 263 9.39 15.96 -15.89
CA ARG A 263 10.12 15.03 -15.02
C ARG A 263 9.16 14.16 -14.22
N LEU A 264 8.11 14.74 -13.65
CA LEU A 264 7.07 13.98 -12.94
C LEU A 264 6.46 12.90 -13.83
N LYS A 265 6.03 13.25 -15.06
CA LYS A 265 5.50 12.29 -16.03
C LYS A 265 6.50 11.21 -16.41
N PHE A 266 7.78 11.57 -16.60
CA PHE A 266 8.83 10.61 -16.90
C PHE A 266 9.08 9.64 -15.75
N MET A 267 9.03 10.11 -14.50
CA MET A 267 9.15 9.26 -13.33
C MET A 267 8.00 8.25 -13.24
N ILE A 268 6.76 8.69 -13.48
CA ILE A 268 5.57 7.81 -13.51
C ILE A 268 5.71 6.76 -14.62
N GLN A 269 5.96 7.19 -15.86
CA GLN A 269 6.10 6.29 -17.02
C GLN A 269 7.26 5.30 -16.87
N MET A 270 8.38 5.75 -16.29
CA MET A 270 9.53 4.90 -16.03
C MET A 270 9.23 3.87 -14.92
N ALA A 271 8.56 4.28 -13.85
CA ALA A 271 8.13 3.38 -12.78
C ALA A 271 7.14 2.33 -13.31
N GLU A 272 6.17 2.73 -14.14
CA GLU A 272 5.25 1.81 -14.83
C GLU A 272 6.00 0.76 -15.65
N LEU A 273 6.97 1.19 -16.47
CA LEU A 273 7.76 0.31 -17.32
C LEU A 273 8.61 -0.68 -16.52
N LEU A 274 9.18 -0.23 -15.39
CA LEU A 274 9.96 -1.08 -14.48
C LEU A 274 9.05 -2.08 -13.74
N LEU A 275 7.89 -1.66 -13.25
CA LEU A 275 6.95 -2.51 -12.51
C LEU A 275 6.29 -3.57 -13.39
N GLN A 276 5.98 -3.24 -14.65
CA GLN A 276 5.45 -4.20 -15.62
C GLN A 276 6.40 -5.36 -15.89
N GLY A 277 7.70 -5.20 -15.58
CA GLY A 277 8.72 -6.23 -15.76
C GLY A 277 8.87 -6.58 -17.22
N LEU A 278 9.84 -5.96 -17.91
CA LEU A 278 10.23 -6.39 -19.25
C LEU A 278 10.61 -7.87 -19.21
N VAL A 279 9.67 -8.72 -19.62
CA VAL A 279 9.68 -10.18 -19.42
C VAL A 279 11.01 -10.76 -19.89
N GLY A 280 11.86 -11.16 -18.94
CA GLY A 280 13.13 -11.83 -19.20
C GLY A 280 14.39 -10.96 -19.32
N GLN A 281 14.30 -9.63 -19.20
CA GLN A 281 15.50 -8.77 -19.18
C GLN A 281 16.00 -8.56 -17.74
N LYS A 282 17.29 -8.86 -17.51
CA LYS A 282 17.94 -8.59 -16.22
C LYS A 282 18.12 -7.08 -16.06
N TYR A 283 17.64 -6.55 -14.95
CA TYR A 283 17.86 -5.16 -14.55
C TYR A 283 19.31 -4.73 -14.75
N GLN A 284 19.51 -3.58 -15.40
CA GLN A 284 20.82 -2.94 -15.53
C GLN A 284 20.83 -1.64 -14.75
N ALA A 285 21.76 -1.51 -13.81
CA ALA A 285 21.93 -0.30 -13.01
C ALA A 285 22.27 0.93 -13.88
N PRO A 286 21.88 2.14 -13.46
CA PRO A 286 22.25 3.37 -14.14
C PRO A 286 23.78 3.48 -14.29
N ILE A 287 24.25 3.75 -15.50
CA ILE A 287 25.67 3.76 -15.83
C ILE A 287 26.29 5.06 -15.26
N ASN A 288 27.26 4.94 -14.36
CA ASN A 288 27.98 6.06 -13.74
C ASN A 288 29.01 6.73 -14.67
N SER A 289 28.97 6.43 -15.97
CA SER A 289 29.92 6.95 -16.95
C SER A 289 29.42 8.30 -17.45
N ILE A 290 30.19 9.35 -17.20
CA ILE A 290 30.01 10.68 -17.80
C ILE A 290 29.85 10.46 -19.32
N PRO A 291 28.69 10.77 -19.91
CA PRO A 291 28.55 10.72 -21.36
C PRO A 291 29.63 11.63 -21.93
N LYS A 292 30.43 11.14 -22.90
CA LYS A 292 31.53 11.91 -23.54
C LYS A 292 31.11 13.36 -23.69
N SER A 293 31.91 14.28 -23.12
CA SER A 293 31.58 15.71 -22.98
C SER A 293 31.37 16.36 -24.33
N SER A 294 30.15 16.28 -24.84
CA SER A 294 29.68 17.02 -26.01
C SER A 294 29.13 18.35 -25.54
N SER A 295 29.37 19.42 -26.32
CA SER A 295 28.86 20.76 -26.03
C SER A 295 27.33 20.85 -26.02
N TRP A 296 26.63 19.82 -26.54
CA TRP A 296 25.18 19.76 -26.71
C TRP A 296 24.47 18.87 -25.69
N LYS A 297 25.20 18.26 -24.76
CA LYS A 297 24.60 17.51 -23.66
C LYS A 297 24.30 18.39 -22.45
N PRO A 298 23.20 18.13 -21.72
CA PRO A 298 22.89 18.83 -20.49
C PRO A 298 23.91 18.50 -19.39
N GLU A 299 23.95 19.33 -18.36
CA GLU A 299 24.70 19.03 -17.14
C GLU A 299 23.94 17.98 -16.31
N TYR A 300 24.67 17.00 -15.79
CA TYR A 300 24.14 15.88 -15.01
C TYR A 300 24.54 15.98 -13.54
N TYR A 301 23.71 15.42 -12.66
CA TYR A 301 24.06 15.24 -11.25
C TYR A 301 25.33 14.40 -11.13
N THR A 302 26.35 14.97 -10.49
CA THR A 302 27.62 14.28 -10.24
C THR A 302 28.09 14.61 -8.82
N SER A 303 28.13 13.59 -7.96
CA SER A 303 28.75 13.71 -6.63
C SER A 303 29.40 12.39 -6.22
N LEU A 304 30.47 12.47 -5.41
CA LEU A 304 31.25 11.30 -4.99
C LEU A 304 30.43 10.31 -4.13
N ASN A 305 29.40 10.80 -3.42
CA ASN A 305 28.58 10.03 -2.49
C ASN A 305 27.12 9.88 -2.97
N GLN A 306 26.88 9.93 -4.28
CA GLN A 306 25.53 9.79 -4.82
C GLN A 306 25.01 8.35 -4.64
N PHE A 307 23.76 8.22 -4.17
CA PHE A 307 23.07 6.93 -4.17
C PHE A 307 22.78 6.49 -5.60
N ILE A 308 23.14 5.24 -5.94
CA ILE A 308 22.87 4.63 -7.24
C ILE A 308 22.08 3.35 -6.98
N PRO A 309 20.86 3.23 -7.53
CA PRO A 309 20.06 2.02 -7.41
C PRO A 309 20.78 0.78 -7.95
N ARG A 310 20.72 -0.32 -7.19
CA ARG A 310 21.34 -1.61 -7.52
C ARG A 310 20.34 -2.59 -8.14
N CYS A 311 19.06 -2.41 -7.85
CA CYS A 311 17.98 -3.25 -8.33
C CYS A 311 16.76 -2.41 -8.77
N ASP A 312 15.83 -3.09 -9.44
CA ASP A 312 14.53 -2.55 -9.85
C ASP A 312 13.74 -2.00 -8.66
N CYS A 313 13.76 -2.69 -7.51
CA CYS A 313 13.12 -2.25 -6.28
C CYS A 313 13.63 -0.88 -5.79
N GLU A 314 14.95 -0.74 -5.64
CA GLU A 314 15.57 0.52 -5.21
C GLU A 314 15.30 1.66 -6.20
N GLU A 315 15.36 1.39 -7.52
CA GLU A 315 15.15 2.42 -8.54
C GLU A 315 13.70 2.89 -8.58
N VAL A 316 12.73 1.97 -8.53
CA VAL A 316 11.30 2.31 -8.54
C VAL A 316 10.92 3.07 -7.28
N ILE A 317 11.34 2.60 -6.09
CA ILE A 317 11.02 3.29 -4.84
C ILE A 317 11.64 4.70 -4.83
N LEU A 318 12.91 4.84 -5.23
CA LEU A 318 13.56 6.15 -5.31
C LEU A 318 12.80 7.10 -6.23
N ILE A 319 12.46 6.64 -7.44
CA ILE A 319 11.75 7.44 -8.45
C ILE A 319 10.37 7.86 -7.93
N LEU A 320 9.62 6.94 -7.32
CA LEU A 320 8.28 7.23 -6.80
C LEU A 320 8.30 8.16 -5.59
N LEU A 321 9.30 8.07 -4.70
CA LEU A 321 9.45 9.01 -3.58
C LEU A 321 9.84 10.42 -4.06
N VAL A 322 10.67 10.52 -5.09
CA VAL A 322 10.97 11.82 -5.72
C VAL A 322 9.72 12.36 -6.42
N ALA A 323 8.98 11.51 -7.14
CA ALA A 323 7.71 11.87 -7.77
C ALA A 323 6.67 12.33 -6.76
N GLU A 324 6.57 11.67 -5.60
CA GLU A 324 5.72 12.08 -4.48
C GLU A 324 6.08 13.50 -4.05
N SER A 325 7.36 13.75 -3.77
CA SER A 325 7.81 15.08 -3.33
C SER A 325 7.51 16.18 -4.35
N MET A 326 7.55 15.87 -5.65
CA MET A 326 7.23 16.81 -6.72
C MET A 326 5.72 17.02 -6.87
N ALA A 327 4.93 15.95 -6.78
CA ALA A 327 3.47 16.01 -6.83
C ALA A 327 2.92 16.85 -5.66
N VAL A 328 3.47 16.69 -4.45
CA VAL A 328 3.11 17.49 -3.27
C VAL A 328 3.39 18.98 -3.47
N ARG A 329 4.53 19.33 -4.09
CA ARG A 329 4.86 20.74 -4.39
C ARG A 329 3.93 21.35 -5.44
N ASN A 330 3.50 20.54 -6.40
CA ASN A 330 2.60 20.95 -7.48
C ASN A 330 1.12 20.93 -7.05
N ALA A 331 0.80 20.41 -5.86
CA ALA A 331 -0.56 20.33 -5.36
C ALA A 331 -1.14 21.73 -5.17
N VAL A 332 -2.20 22.03 -5.92
CA VAL A 332 -2.88 23.32 -5.87
C VAL A 332 -3.85 23.34 -4.67
N LEU A 333 -3.46 24.03 -3.61
CA LEU A 333 -4.23 24.12 -2.35
C LEU A 333 -5.42 25.10 -2.44
N SER A 334 -5.46 26.00 -3.43
CA SER A 334 -6.51 27.01 -3.57
C SER A 334 -7.83 26.41 -4.04
N GLN A 335 -8.91 26.67 -3.30
CA GLN A 335 -10.24 26.10 -3.55
C GLN A 335 -11.09 26.90 -4.55
N SER A 336 -10.59 28.02 -5.10
CA SER A 336 -11.35 28.85 -6.04
C SER A 336 -11.66 28.09 -7.35
N PRO A 337 -12.80 28.41 -8.00
CA PRO A 337 -13.26 27.69 -9.20
C PRO A 337 -12.30 27.85 -10.38
N GLU A 338 -11.53 28.93 -10.42
CA GLU A 338 -10.53 29.23 -11.46
C GLU A 338 -9.42 28.18 -11.54
N PHE A 339 -9.06 27.55 -10.41
CA PHE A 339 -8.02 26.53 -10.35
C PHE A 339 -8.57 25.09 -10.34
N LYS A 340 -9.84 24.90 -10.65
CA LYS A 340 -10.46 23.56 -10.62
C LYS A 340 -9.76 22.57 -11.57
N GLU A 341 -9.46 23.00 -12.79
CA GLU A 341 -8.79 22.14 -13.78
C GLU A 341 -7.35 21.81 -13.39
N ALA A 342 -6.60 22.80 -12.89
CA ALA A 342 -5.24 22.60 -12.39
C ALA A 342 -5.20 21.65 -11.18
N ARG A 343 -6.18 21.75 -10.28
CA ARG A 343 -6.33 20.81 -9.15
C ARG A 343 -6.60 19.38 -9.61
N LEU A 344 -7.54 19.20 -10.55
CA LEU A 344 -7.86 17.87 -11.08
C LEU A 344 -6.64 17.23 -11.76
N SER A 345 -5.89 18.00 -12.55
CA SER A 345 -4.66 17.51 -13.19
C SER A 345 -3.58 17.14 -12.17
N ALA A 346 -3.27 18.02 -11.22
CA ALA A 346 -2.26 17.74 -10.19
C ALA A 346 -2.64 16.54 -9.32
N TYR A 347 -3.94 16.36 -9.06
CA TYR A 347 -4.46 15.22 -8.32
C TYR A 347 -4.37 13.91 -9.10
N GLN A 348 -4.70 13.91 -10.39
CA GLN A 348 -4.53 12.73 -11.24
C GLN A 348 -3.07 12.26 -11.23
N ASP A 349 -2.12 13.19 -11.37
CA ASP A 349 -0.69 12.87 -11.31
C ASP A 349 -0.30 12.29 -9.92
N ALA A 350 -0.78 12.89 -8.83
CA ALA A 350 -0.51 12.39 -7.47
C ALA A 350 -1.11 11.00 -7.23
N THR A 351 -2.35 10.75 -7.69
CA THR A 351 -3.04 9.47 -7.54
C THR A 351 -2.27 8.36 -8.24
N MET A 352 -1.80 8.61 -9.48
CA MET A 352 -0.97 7.66 -10.22
C MET A 352 0.32 7.32 -9.47
N VAL A 353 0.98 8.31 -8.85
CA VAL A 353 2.18 8.06 -8.04
C VAL A 353 1.87 7.16 -6.84
N TYR A 354 0.80 7.41 -6.09
CA TYR A 354 0.43 6.60 -4.93
C TYR A 354 -0.07 5.21 -5.32
N ASP A 355 -0.76 5.06 -6.45
CA ASP A 355 -1.18 3.75 -6.96
C ASP A 355 0.03 2.90 -7.35
N LEU A 356 0.99 3.48 -8.07
CA LEU A 356 2.24 2.80 -8.40
C LEU A 356 3.07 2.49 -7.15
N LEU A 357 3.10 3.40 -6.17
CA LEU A 357 3.76 3.17 -4.88
C LEU A 357 3.08 2.03 -4.12
N THR A 358 1.75 1.94 -4.16
CA THR A 358 0.97 0.84 -3.57
C THR A 358 1.35 -0.48 -4.23
N ILE A 359 1.36 -0.55 -5.56
CA ILE A 359 1.73 -1.77 -6.31
C ILE A 359 3.17 -2.20 -5.98
N ALA A 360 4.11 -1.25 -5.99
CA ALA A 360 5.53 -1.48 -5.71
C ALA A 360 5.75 -2.01 -4.29
N THR A 361 5.22 -1.31 -3.30
CA THR A 361 5.41 -1.63 -1.87
C THR A 361 4.72 -2.94 -1.49
N VAL A 362 3.52 -3.22 -2.00
CA VAL A 362 2.83 -4.50 -1.75
C VAL A 362 3.58 -5.65 -2.38
N ARG A 363 4.07 -5.51 -3.63
CA ARG A 363 4.85 -6.56 -4.31
C ARG A 363 6.13 -6.93 -3.58
N TRP A 364 6.78 -5.96 -2.93
CA TRP A 364 8.03 -6.16 -2.19
C TRP A 364 7.86 -6.26 -0.67
N GLY A 365 6.63 -6.29 -0.17
CA GLY A 365 6.33 -6.44 1.27
C GLY A 365 6.68 -5.24 2.15
N GLN A 366 6.88 -4.04 1.58
CA GLN A 366 7.28 -2.82 2.29
C GLN A 366 6.09 -1.91 2.61
N ILE A 367 5.08 -2.44 3.30
CA ILE A 367 3.81 -1.73 3.50
C ILE A 367 3.93 -0.58 4.52
N SER A 368 4.90 -0.63 5.42
CA SER A 368 5.19 0.46 6.38
C SER A 368 5.52 1.78 5.67
N LEU A 369 6.35 1.72 4.63
CA LEU A 369 6.69 2.89 3.80
C LEU A 369 5.43 3.47 3.14
N LEU A 370 4.55 2.60 2.64
CA LEU A 370 3.30 3.01 2.01
C LEU A 370 2.40 3.76 2.99
N GLN A 371 2.25 3.28 4.23
CA GLN A 371 1.45 3.96 5.25
C GLN A 371 1.98 5.39 5.50
N GLU A 372 3.29 5.55 5.67
CA GLU A 372 3.86 6.89 5.90
C GLU A 372 3.63 7.83 4.72
N SER A 373 3.81 7.35 3.49
CA SER A 373 3.56 8.16 2.29
C SER A 373 2.07 8.49 2.12
N LEU A 374 1.15 7.55 2.41
CA LEU A 374 -0.29 7.81 2.40
C LEU A 374 -0.71 8.80 3.50
N GLU A 375 -0.12 8.74 4.69
CA GLU A 375 -0.36 9.74 5.75
C GLU A 375 0.11 11.14 5.35
N ARG A 376 1.25 11.25 4.65
CA ARG A 376 1.69 12.53 4.05
C ARG A 376 0.70 12.99 2.99
N SER A 377 0.12 12.07 2.21
CA SER A 377 -0.87 12.37 1.17
C SER A 377 -2.13 13.03 1.73
N MET A 378 -2.57 12.62 2.93
CA MET A 378 -3.79 13.13 3.59
C MET A 378 -3.76 14.63 3.89
N LYS A 379 -2.57 15.26 3.90
CA LYS A 379 -2.46 16.71 4.11
C LYS A 379 -3.02 17.54 2.96
N PHE A 380 -3.14 16.96 1.76
CA PHE A 380 -3.62 17.67 0.57
C PHE A 380 -4.75 16.93 -0.18
N SER A 381 -5.00 15.65 0.09
CA SER A 381 -6.15 14.91 -0.45
C SER A 381 -7.43 15.17 0.38
N PHE A 382 -8.15 16.23 0.02
CA PHE A 382 -9.41 16.58 0.68
C PHE A 382 -10.59 15.79 0.11
N GLU A 383 -11.29 15.04 0.96
CA GLU A 383 -12.55 14.32 0.65
C GLU A 383 -12.50 13.33 -0.53
N GLU A 384 -11.32 12.81 -0.84
CA GLU A 384 -11.11 11.86 -1.94
C GLU A 384 -11.16 10.40 -1.46
N PRO A 385 -12.21 9.62 -1.78
CA PRO A 385 -12.44 8.32 -1.15
C PRO A 385 -11.39 7.27 -1.48
N HIS A 386 -10.78 7.32 -2.68
CA HIS A 386 -9.79 6.34 -3.14
C HIS A 386 -8.54 6.31 -2.26
N LEU A 387 -7.90 7.46 -2.00
CA LEU A 387 -6.70 7.52 -1.16
C LEU A 387 -7.01 7.15 0.30
N TRP A 388 -8.15 7.58 0.82
CA TRP A 388 -8.60 7.19 2.16
C TRP A 388 -8.81 5.68 2.28
N LYS A 389 -9.34 5.04 1.22
CA LYS A 389 -9.48 3.58 1.16
C LYS A 389 -8.13 2.87 1.10
N GLN A 390 -7.19 3.34 0.28
CA GLN A 390 -5.83 2.76 0.24
C GLN A 390 -5.13 2.88 1.59
N HIS A 391 -5.29 4.01 2.28
CA HIS A 391 -4.72 4.23 3.61
C HIS A 391 -5.34 3.32 4.67
N ALA A 392 -6.66 3.10 4.62
CA ALA A 392 -7.33 2.15 5.49
C ALA A 392 -6.77 0.73 5.27
N LEU A 393 -6.67 0.27 4.01
CA LEU A 393 -6.15 -1.05 3.67
C LEU A 393 -4.68 -1.23 4.06
N ALA A 394 -3.82 -0.22 3.84
CA ALA A 394 -2.44 -0.24 4.29
C ALA A 394 -2.35 -0.36 5.82
N SER A 395 -3.14 0.44 6.55
CA SER A 395 -3.20 0.39 8.01
C SER A 395 -3.70 -0.97 8.55
N MET A 396 -4.65 -1.60 7.86
CA MET A 396 -5.13 -2.95 8.18
C MET A 396 -4.01 -3.98 8.05
N SER A 397 -3.24 -3.93 6.95
CA SER A 397 -2.18 -4.92 6.68
C SER A 397 -1.01 -4.85 7.67
N ILE A 398 -0.76 -3.67 8.26
CA ILE A 398 0.27 -3.46 9.29
C ILE A 398 -0.20 -3.96 10.67
N GLY A 399 -1.51 -4.13 10.86
CA GLY A 399 -2.11 -4.56 12.12
C GLY A 399 -2.60 -3.42 13.03
N ASN A 400 -2.65 -2.18 12.51
CA ASN A 400 -3.19 -1.01 13.24
C ASN A 400 -4.71 -0.93 13.08
N TYR A 401 -5.43 -1.94 13.58
CA TYR A 401 -6.87 -2.13 13.34
C TYR A 401 -7.77 -1.00 13.86
N GLY A 402 -7.44 -0.39 15.00
CA GLY A 402 -8.22 0.72 15.55
C GLY A 402 -8.14 2.00 14.71
N HIS A 403 -6.95 2.30 14.19
CA HIS A 403 -6.76 3.42 13.25
C HIS A 403 -7.44 3.12 11.92
N ALA A 404 -7.24 1.91 11.39
CA ALA A 404 -7.88 1.47 10.16
C ALA A 404 -9.42 1.60 10.21
N LEU A 405 -10.06 1.18 11.31
CA LEU A 405 -11.50 1.35 11.50
C LEU A 405 -11.92 2.83 11.49
N SER A 406 -11.12 3.71 12.10
CA SER A 406 -11.40 5.15 12.14
C SER A 406 -11.30 5.79 10.75
N VAL A 407 -10.26 5.44 9.99
CA VAL A 407 -10.10 5.87 8.59
C VAL A 407 -11.23 5.33 7.72
N LEU A 408 -11.64 4.08 7.93
CA LEU A 408 -12.70 3.45 7.16
C LEU A 408 -14.09 4.05 7.45
N LYS A 409 -14.34 4.53 8.67
CA LYS A 409 -15.54 5.33 8.98
C LYS A 409 -15.60 6.61 8.14
N GLU A 410 -14.46 7.28 7.91
CA GLU A 410 -14.40 8.42 7.00
C GLU A 410 -14.63 8.01 5.54
N VAL A 411 -14.07 6.88 5.08
CA VAL A 411 -14.35 6.35 3.74
C VAL A 411 -15.85 6.07 3.56
N ILE A 412 -16.51 5.51 4.57
CA ILE A 412 -17.96 5.26 4.56
C ILE A 412 -18.75 6.57 4.50
N ARG A 413 -18.30 7.63 5.18
CA ARG A 413 -18.90 8.97 5.08
C ARG A 413 -18.82 9.52 3.65
N LEU A 414 -17.69 9.30 2.97
CA LEU A 414 -17.45 9.78 1.60
C LEU A 414 -18.21 8.94 0.55
N GLU A 415 -18.22 7.61 0.69
CA GLU A 415 -18.89 6.66 -0.22
C GLU A 415 -19.96 5.83 0.51
N PRO A 416 -21.12 6.41 0.86
CA PRO A 416 -22.13 5.72 1.65
C PRO A 416 -22.88 4.61 0.88
N LEU A 417 -22.75 4.58 -0.45
CA LEU A 417 -23.42 3.61 -1.33
C LEU A 417 -22.64 2.30 -1.50
N ASN A 418 -21.36 2.27 -1.15
CA ASN A 418 -20.50 1.12 -1.41
C ASN A 418 -20.55 0.12 -0.23
N GLY A 419 -21.34 -0.94 -0.37
CA GLY A 419 -21.51 -1.98 0.66
C GLY A 419 -20.19 -2.64 1.10
N SER A 420 -19.20 -2.73 0.21
CA SER A 420 -17.90 -3.36 0.52
C SER A 420 -17.13 -2.66 1.65
N ASN A 421 -17.26 -1.33 1.77
CA ASN A 421 -16.56 -0.55 2.78
C ASN A 421 -17.10 -0.86 4.19
N TYR A 422 -18.41 -1.09 4.32
CA TYR A 422 -19.05 -1.51 5.57
C TYR A 422 -18.66 -2.94 5.95
N LEU A 423 -18.60 -3.86 4.99
CA LEU A 423 -18.19 -5.25 5.25
C LEU A 423 -16.74 -5.33 5.70
N LEU A 424 -15.85 -4.50 5.12
CA LEU A 424 -14.46 -4.39 5.57
C LEU A 424 -14.37 -3.89 7.02
N ALA A 425 -15.22 -2.92 7.41
CA ALA A 425 -15.29 -2.42 8.78
C ALA A 425 -15.78 -3.50 9.74
N ALA A 426 -16.83 -4.24 9.35
CA ALA A 426 -17.34 -5.36 10.12
C ALA A 426 -16.29 -6.47 10.30
N ARG A 427 -15.52 -6.80 9.26
CA ARG A 427 -14.41 -7.78 9.35
C ARG A 427 -13.40 -7.39 10.42
N ILE A 428 -12.94 -6.13 10.43
CA ILE A 428 -12.00 -5.64 11.45
C ILE A 428 -12.59 -5.77 12.86
N CYS A 429 -13.88 -5.42 13.02
CA CYS A 429 -14.58 -5.52 14.29
C CYS A 429 -14.66 -6.97 14.79
N PHE A 430 -14.91 -7.94 13.89
CA PHE A 430 -15.02 -9.35 14.23
C PHE A 430 -13.68 -10.04 14.48
N GLU A 431 -12.66 -9.82 13.63
CA GLU A 431 -11.38 -10.54 13.71
C GLU A 431 -10.44 -10.00 14.79
N HIS A 432 -10.42 -8.67 15.01
CA HIS A 432 -9.31 -8.04 15.74
C HIS A 432 -9.72 -7.17 16.93
N LEU A 433 -10.85 -6.47 16.85
CA LEU A 433 -11.24 -5.51 17.89
C LEU A 433 -12.22 -6.08 18.93
N ASN A 434 -12.79 -7.27 18.69
CA ASN A 434 -13.82 -7.89 19.53
C ASN A 434 -15.04 -6.97 19.76
N LEU A 435 -15.38 -6.16 18.75
CA LEU A 435 -16.51 -5.22 18.76
C LEU A 435 -17.66 -5.80 17.93
N ALA A 436 -18.20 -6.94 18.38
CA ALA A 436 -19.19 -7.68 17.61
C ALA A 436 -20.51 -6.90 17.38
N GLU A 437 -20.93 -6.05 18.33
CA GLU A 437 -22.14 -5.23 18.19
C GLU A 437 -22.00 -4.20 17.06
N ASP A 438 -20.94 -3.40 17.09
CA ASP A 438 -20.60 -2.43 16.03
C ASP A 438 -20.48 -3.12 14.67
N GLY A 439 -19.84 -4.30 14.64
CA GLY A 439 -19.70 -5.10 13.42
C GLY A 439 -21.04 -5.52 12.82
N VAL A 440 -22.00 -5.96 13.66
CA VAL A 440 -23.36 -6.30 13.21
C VAL A 440 -24.09 -5.06 12.70
N GLU A 441 -23.94 -3.89 13.35
CA GLU A 441 -24.55 -2.65 12.88
C GLU A 441 -24.07 -2.28 11.47
N PHE A 442 -22.76 -2.33 11.22
CA PHE A 442 -22.21 -2.10 9.88
C PHE A 442 -22.78 -3.07 8.83
N CYS A 443 -22.95 -4.35 9.19
CA CYS A 443 -23.53 -5.34 8.28
C CYS A 443 -25.00 -5.02 7.95
N LEU A 444 -25.77 -4.58 8.94
CA LEU A 444 -27.18 -4.20 8.74
C LEU A 444 -27.29 -2.94 7.87
N GLN A 445 -26.43 -1.94 8.10
CA GLN A 445 -26.34 -0.75 7.26
C GLN A 445 -25.97 -1.12 5.82
N ALA A 446 -24.96 -1.98 5.62
CA ALA A 446 -24.56 -2.48 4.31
C ALA A 446 -25.74 -3.15 3.58
N ARG A 447 -26.45 -4.03 4.29
CA ARG A 447 -27.63 -4.74 3.78
C ARG A 447 -28.72 -3.76 3.33
N GLU A 448 -29.02 -2.73 4.11
CA GLU A 448 -30.00 -1.71 3.73
C GLU A 448 -29.58 -0.94 2.46
N LYS A 449 -28.29 -0.67 2.27
CA LYS A 449 -27.79 -0.03 1.04
C LYS A 449 -27.89 -0.95 -0.16
N GLU A 450 -27.52 -2.23 0.00
CA GLU A 450 -27.60 -3.23 -1.07
C GLU A 450 -29.04 -3.54 -1.50
N LEU A 451 -29.99 -3.53 -0.57
CA LEU A 451 -31.42 -3.67 -0.90
C LEU A 451 -31.93 -2.51 -1.76
N ASN A 452 -31.36 -1.31 -1.58
CA ASN A 452 -31.71 -0.13 -2.38
C ASN A 452 -30.93 -0.07 -3.71
N ASN A 453 -29.68 -0.55 -3.74
CA ASN A 453 -28.82 -0.57 -4.91
C ASN A 453 -28.06 -1.91 -4.99
N PRO A 454 -28.52 -2.88 -5.78
CA PRO A 454 -27.96 -4.22 -5.79
C PRO A 454 -26.58 -4.23 -6.49
N SER A 455 -25.50 -4.39 -5.71
CA SER A 455 -24.14 -4.58 -6.22
C SER A 455 -23.71 -6.05 -6.28
N GLY A 456 -24.59 -6.96 -5.84
CA GLY A 456 -24.32 -8.40 -5.78
C GLY A 456 -23.66 -8.86 -4.47
N LEU A 457 -23.55 -7.98 -3.47
CA LEU A 457 -22.95 -8.29 -2.16
C LEU A 457 -23.98 -8.66 -1.07
N LEU A 458 -25.25 -8.81 -1.44
CA LEU A 458 -26.33 -9.05 -0.47
C LEU A 458 -26.15 -10.38 0.29
N GLY A 459 -25.71 -11.45 -0.39
CA GLY A 459 -25.40 -12.74 0.25
C GLY A 459 -24.30 -12.61 1.31
N ARG A 460 -23.19 -11.93 0.95
CA ARG A 460 -22.08 -11.59 1.86
C ARG A 460 -22.53 -10.76 3.07
N CYS A 461 -23.45 -9.80 2.90
CA CYS A 461 -23.99 -9.01 4.01
C CYS A 461 -24.75 -9.88 5.01
N HIS A 462 -25.58 -10.80 4.52
CA HIS A 462 -26.29 -11.76 5.37
C HIS A 462 -25.33 -12.71 6.08
N LEU A 463 -24.30 -13.19 5.37
CA LEU A 463 -23.28 -14.06 5.96
C LEU A 463 -22.54 -13.37 7.11
N TYR A 464 -22.05 -12.14 6.90
CA TYR A 464 -21.32 -11.38 7.93
C TYR A 464 -22.21 -11.03 9.12
N ALA A 465 -23.48 -10.68 8.89
CA ALA A 465 -24.45 -10.50 9.97
C ALA A 465 -24.66 -11.79 10.78
N GLY A 466 -24.72 -12.94 10.09
CA GLY A 466 -24.80 -14.26 10.71
C GLY A 466 -23.59 -14.57 11.60
N ILE A 467 -22.39 -14.28 11.11
CA ILE A 467 -21.14 -14.40 11.86
C ILE A 467 -21.14 -13.50 13.10
N GLY A 468 -21.55 -12.23 12.94
CA GLY A 468 -21.64 -11.30 14.07
C GLY A 468 -22.61 -11.77 15.14
N TYR A 469 -23.79 -12.26 14.77
CA TYR A 469 -24.73 -12.85 15.73
C TYR A 469 -24.21 -14.12 16.40
N HIS A 470 -23.42 -14.93 15.70
CA HIS A 470 -22.73 -16.07 16.30
C HIS A 470 -21.76 -15.62 17.39
N LEU A 471 -20.90 -14.65 17.11
CA LEU A 471 -19.96 -14.09 18.11
C LEU A 471 -20.70 -13.48 19.31
N LEU A 472 -21.80 -12.77 19.08
CA LEU A 472 -22.65 -12.25 20.16
C LEU A 472 -23.28 -13.38 20.99
N ALA A 473 -23.66 -14.50 20.37
CA ALA A 473 -24.18 -15.66 21.11
C ALA A 473 -23.10 -16.31 21.99
N GLU A 474 -21.83 -16.27 21.59
CA GLU A 474 -20.71 -16.80 22.35
C GLU A 474 -20.32 -15.91 23.52
N ALA A 475 -20.30 -14.59 23.30
CA ALA A 475 -19.98 -13.61 24.34
C ALA A 475 -21.07 -13.53 25.44
N ASN A 476 -22.31 -13.91 25.13
CA ASN A 476 -23.43 -13.80 26.05
C ASN A 476 -23.56 -14.97 27.03
N LEU A 477 -23.79 -14.62 28.31
CA LEU A 477 -24.00 -15.56 29.42
C LEU A 477 -25.47 -16.00 29.58
N LEU A 478 -26.42 -15.16 29.16
CA LEU A 478 -27.84 -15.41 29.34
C LEU A 478 -28.34 -16.41 28.30
N LYS A 479 -28.80 -17.59 28.75
CA LYS A 479 -29.30 -18.66 27.88
C LYS A 479 -30.37 -18.18 26.88
N LYS A 480 -31.31 -17.36 27.32
CA LYS A 480 -32.39 -16.82 26.47
C LYS A 480 -31.85 -15.96 25.32
N ASP A 481 -30.90 -15.09 25.61
CA ASP A 481 -30.32 -14.19 24.61
C ASP A 481 -29.40 -14.97 23.67
N LYS A 482 -28.64 -15.93 24.21
CA LYS A 482 -27.82 -16.87 23.42
C LYS A 482 -28.65 -17.67 22.41
N GLU A 483 -29.80 -18.21 22.81
CA GLU A 483 -30.73 -18.89 21.91
C GLU A 483 -31.31 -17.92 20.86
N SER A 484 -31.67 -16.69 21.26
CA SER A 484 -32.17 -15.67 20.33
C SER A 484 -31.14 -15.30 19.27
N TYR A 485 -29.88 -15.07 19.66
CA TYR A 485 -28.80 -14.75 18.73
C TYR A 485 -28.45 -15.93 17.82
N ARG A 486 -28.47 -17.18 18.33
CA ARG A 486 -28.30 -18.39 17.51
C ARG A 486 -29.38 -18.51 16.44
N CYS A 487 -30.65 -18.27 16.77
CA CYS A 487 -31.73 -18.25 15.78
C CYS A 487 -31.48 -17.18 14.71
N LYS A 488 -31.15 -15.94 15.10
CA LYS A 488 -30.83 -14.86 14.16
C LYS A 488 -29.63 -15.19 13.27
N ALA A 489 -28.61 -15.85 13.82
CA ALA A 489 -27.44 -16.28 13.06
C ALA A 489 -27.83 -17.29 11.96
N ILE A 490 -28.56 -18.34 12.34
CA ILE A 490 -29.03 -19.39 11.41
C ILE A 490 -29.92 -18.79 10.31
N ASP A 491 -30.86 -17.91 10.67
CA ASP A 491 -31.78 -17.30 9.70
C ASP A 491 -31.02 -16.46 8.66
N ASN A 492 -30.07 -15.63 9.09
CA ASN A 492 -29.26 -14.83 8.16
C ASN A 492 -28.37 -15.71 7.28
N ILE A 493 -27.74 -16.74 7.84
CA ILE A 493 -26.86 -17.63 7.05
C ILE A 493 -27.68 -18.46 6.05
N ARG A 494 -28.88 -18.92 6.42
CA ARG A 494 -29.79 -19.60 5.48
C ARG A 494 -30.16 -18.68 4.32
N SER A 495 -30.50 -17.42 4.60
CA SER A 495 -30.72 -16.43 3.53
C SER A 495 -29.48 -16.22 2.65
N ALA A 496 -28.26 -16.24 3.22
CA ALA A 496 -27.03 -16.17 2.43
C ALA A 496 -26.87 -17.37 1.48
N VAL A 497 -27.14 -18.59 1.96
CA VAL A 497 -27.08 -19.82 1.14
C VAL A 497 -28.17 -19.83 0.06
N GLU A 498 -29.35 -19.28 0.33
CA GLU A 498 -30.44 -19.15 -0.66
C GLU A 498 -30.10 -18.14 -1.77
N LEU A 499 -29.44 -17.04 -1.42
CA LEU A 499 -29.00 -16.02 -2.38
C LEU A 499 -27.81 -16.49 -3.21
N GLU A 500 -26.83 -17.14 -2.58
CA GLU A 500 -25.59 -17.61 -3.21
C GLU A 500 -25.33 -19.09 -2.88
N PRO A 501 -25.99 -20.03 -3.60
CA PRO A 501 -25.80 -21.45 -3.32
C PRO A 501 -24.36 -21.92 -3.57
N ASN A 502 -23.63 -21.30 -4.50
CA ASN A 502 -22.27 -21.71 -4.83
C ASN A 502 -21.20 -21.13 -3.89
N ASP A 503 -21.59 -20.41 -2.83
CA ASP A 503 -20.65 -19.94 -1.83
C ASP A 503 -20.34 -21.03 -0.79
N HIS A 504 -19.07 -21.45 -0.76
CA HIS A 504 -18.59 -22.45 0.19
C HIS A 504 -18.58 -21.92 1.63
N LEU A 505 -18.35 -20.60 1.81
CA LEU A 505 -18.25 -19.98 3.14
C LEU A 505 -19.62 -19.90 3.83
N SER A 506 -20.67 -19.55 3.10
CA SER A 506 -22.04 -19.59 3.59
C SER A 506 -22.46 -21.00 4.04
N ARG A 507 -22.07 -22.04 3.29
CA ARG A 507 -22.30 -23.45 3.67
C ARG A 507 -21.49 -23.87 4.89
N TYR A 508 -20.24 -23.43 4.98
CA TYR A 508 -19.38 -23.66 6.15
C TYR A 508 -20.03 -23.14 7.43
N TYR A 509 -20.40 -21.85 7.46
CA TYR A 509 -21.00 -21.25 8.65
C TYR A 509 -22.38 -21.83 8.96
N LEU A 510 -23.16 -22.24 7.94
CA LEU A 510 -24.43 -22.94 8.18
C LEU A 510 -24.18 -24.29 8.87
N GLY A 511 -23.23 -25.07 8.34
CA GLY A 511 -22.82 -26.33 8.94
C GLY A 511 -22.32 -26.16 10.37
N LEU A 512 -21.55 -25.11 10.64
CA LEU A 512 -21.05 -24.79 11.98
C LEU A 512 -22.21 -24.49 12.95
N GLN A 513 -23.16 -23.62 12.58
CA GLN A 513 -24.30 -23.33 13.46
C GLN A 513 -25.18 -24.57 13.68
N LEU A 514 -25.41 -25.37 12.64
CA LEU A 514 -26.17 -26.62 12.75
C LEU A 514 -25.45 -27.63 13.66
N ALA A 515 -24.13 -27.75 13.57
CA ALA A 515 -23.33 -28.58 14.47
C ALA A 515 -23.43 -28.10 15.93
N ILE A 516 -23.31 -26.79 16.19
CA ILE A 516 -23.43 -26.19 17.54
C ILE A 516 -24.83 -26.42 18.14
N THR A 517 -25.87 -26.46 17.31
CA THR A 517 -27.25 -26.77 17.73
C THR A 517 -27.55 -28.26 17.84
N GLY A 518 -26.58 -29.13 17.54
CA GLY A 518 -26.68 -30.58 17.65
C GLY A 518 -27.30 -31.28 16.42
N GLN A 519 -27.53 -30.58 15.32
CA GLN A 519 -28.07 -31.13 14.07
C GLN A 519 -26.92 -31.66 13.18
N THR A 520 -26.20 -32.69 13.65
CA THR A 520 -24.95 -33.16 13.02
C THR A 520 -25.14 -33.69 11.60
N VAL A 521 -26.26 -34.37 11.31
CA VAL A 521 -26.53 -34.97 9.99
C VAL A 521 -26.75 -33.90 8.92
N GLU A 522 -27.55 -32.87 9.23
CA GLU A 522 -27.76 -31.74 8.32
C GLU A 522 -26.47 -30.95 8.13
N ALA A 523 -25.73 -30.71 9.22
CA ALA A 523 -24.43 -30.07 9.17
C ALA A 523 -23.46 -30.82 8.24
N GLN A 524 -23.35 -32.14 8.38
CA GLN A 524 -22.48 -32.97 7.56
C GLN A 524 -22.82 -32.86 6.06
N ASN A 525 -24.10 -32.80 5.70
CA ASN A 525 -24.52 -32.64 4.31
C ASN A 525 -24.09 -31.28 3.75
N HIS A 526 -24.31 -30.19 4.48
CA HIS A 526 -23.87 -28.86 4.04
C HIS A 526 -22.34 -28.77 3.88
N ILE A 527 -21.60 -29.38 4.79
CA ILE A 527 -20.14 -29.42 4.75
C ILE A 527 -19.62 -30.26 3.60
N ARG A 528 -20.21 -31.42 3.31
CA ARG A 528 -19.84 -32.22 2.12
C ARG A 528 -20.04 -31.44 0.83
N VAL A 529 -21.18 -30.79 0.67
CA VAL A 529 -21.46 -29.95 -0.51
C VAL A 529 -20.51 -28.74 -0.56
N GLY A 530 -20.12 -28.18 0.58
CA GLY A 530 -19.10 -27.14 0.66
C GLY A 530 -17.71 -27.62 0.18
N LEU A 531 -17.30 -28.82 0.60
CA LEU A 531 -16.02 -29.43 0.20
C LEU A 531 -16.00 -29.81 -1.29
N GLU A 532 -17.16 -30.18 -1.86
CA GLU A 532 -17.31 -30.36 -3.31
C GLU A 532 -17.06 -29.05 -4.09
N LEU A 533 -17.39 -27.88 -3.51
CA LEU A 533 -17.08 -26.60 -4.12
C LEU A 533 -15.60 -26.23 -3.97
N GLN A 534 -15.05 -26.38 -2.75
CA GLN A 534 -13.67 -26.04 -2.43
C GLN A 534 -13.03 -27.11 -1.53
N PRO A 535 -12.30 -28.07 -2.12
CA PRO A 535 -11.65 -29.15 -1.38
C PRO A 535 -10.52 -28.67 -0.45
N GLU A 536 -9.86 -27.56 -0.81
CA GLU A 536 -8.66 -27.04 -0.12
C GLU A 536 -8.99 -26.30 1.19
N HIS A 537 -10.27 -26.10 1.52
CA HIS A 537 -10.66 -25.24 2.65
C HIS A 537 -10.44 -25.93 4.01
N SER A 538 -9.29 -25.66 4.65
CA SER A 538 -8.83 -26.30 5.88
C SER A 538 -9.82 -26.27 7.06
N SER A 539 -10.53 -25.15 7.27
CA SER A 539 -11.49 -24.99 8.37
C SER A 539 -12.75 -25.85 8.19
N MET A 540 -13.11 -26.14 6.95
CA MET A 540 -14.27 -26.96 6.61
C MET A 540 -13.93 -28.45 6.78
N LEU A 541 -12.70 -28.83 6.40
CA LEU A 541 -12.14 -30.14 6.76
C LEU A 541 -12.07 -30.30 8.28
N HIS A 542 -11.56 -29.29 9.01
CA HIS A 542 -11.55 -29.26 10.48
C HIS A 542 -12.96 -29.53 11.04
N LEU A 543 -13.96 -28.76 10.58
CA LEU A 543 -15.33 -28.92 11.04
C LEU A 543 -15.93 -30.29 10.70
N LEU A 544 -15.67 -30.84 9.51
CA LEU A 544 -16.10 -32.20 9.15
C LEU A 544 -15.55 -33.23 10.14
N LEU A 545 -14.27 -33.10 10.50
CA LEU A 545 -13.62 -33.99 11.46
C LEU A 545 -14.29 -33.90 12.83
N LEU A 546 -14.59 -32.69 13.31
CA LEU A 546 -15.32 -32.53 14.58
C LEU A 546 -16.70 -33.17 14.54
N ILE A 547 -17.45 -33.01 13.44
CA ILE A 547 -18.76 -33.65 13.26
C ILE A 547 -18.63 -35.18 13.31
N LEU A 548 -17.63 -35.76 12.62
CA LEU A 548 -17.37 -37.20 12.67
C LEU A 548 -16.98 -37.69 14.06
N THR A 549 -16.23 -36.88 14.84
CA THR A 549 -15.91 -37.22 16.23
C THR A 549 -17.14 -37.18 17.14
N ALA A 550 -18.05 -36.21 16.93
CA ALA A 550 -19.33 -36.18 17.64
C ALA A 550 -20.19 -37.41 17.32
N GLU A 551 -20.13 -37.92 16.08
CA GLU A 551 -20.76 -39.17 15.66
C GLU A 551 -20.04 -40.45 16.12
N ARG A 552 -18.96 -40.30 16.91
CA ARG A 552 -18.08 -41.37 17.43
C ARG A 552 -17.31 -42.15 16.34
N GLN A 553 -17.18 -41.60 15.14
CA GLN A 553 -16.45 -42.19 14.01
C GLN A 553 -14.96 -41.79 14.01
N HIS A 554 -14.27 -41.98 15.14
CA HIS A 554 -12.89 -41.56 15.38
C HIS A 554 -11.89 -42.10 14.35
N LYS A 555 -11.99 -43.38 13.98
CA LYS A 555 -11.09 -44.03 13.01
C LYS A 555 -11.24 -43.46 11.60
N LEU A 556 -12.48 -43.17 11.19
CA LEU A 556 -12.74 -42.54 9.90
C LEU A 556 -12.19 -41.12 9.90
N ALA A 557 -12.45 -40.35 10.97
CA ALA A 557 -11.91 -39.00 11.13
C ALA A 557 -10.38 -39.01 11.01
N LEU A 558 -9.69 -39.91 11.72
CA LEU A 558 -8.23 -40.03 11.67
C LEU A 558 -7.71 -40.33 10.26
N SER A 559 -8.35 -41.25 9.52
CA SER A 559 -7.96 -41.54 8.14
C SER A 559 -8.15 -40.33 7.20
N ILE A 560 -9.19 -39.52 7.41
CA ILE A 560 -9.43 -38.30 6.63
C ILE A 560 -8.37 -37.25 6.96
N VAL A 561 -7.98 -37.08 8.23
CA VAL A 561 -6.91 -36.14 8.60
C VAL A 561 -5.57 -36.55 8.02
N GLU A 562 -5.24 -37.85 8.07
CA GLU A 562 -4.00 -38.38 7.50
C GLU A 562 -3.96 -38.11 5.98
N ASN A 563 -5.03 -38.40 5.24
CA ASN A 563 -5.14 -38.10 3.82
C ASN A 563 -5.04 -36.59 3.53
N ALA A 564 -5.73 -35.76 4.31
CA ALA A 564 -5.70 -34.30 4.13
C ALA A 564 -4.30 -33.72 4.39
N LEU A 565 -3.54 -34.27 5.34
CA LEU A 565 -2.17 -33.83 5.61
C LEU A 565 -1.15 -34.34 4.60
N GLU A 566 -1.44 -35.41 3.86
CA GLU A 566 -0.64 -35.81 2.69
C GLU A 566 -0.73 -34.75 1.57
N GLU A 567 -1.89 -34.14 1.39
CA GLU A 567 -2.10 -33.04 0.44
C GLU A 567 -1.62 -31.68 1.00
N TYR A 568 -1.87 -31.41 2.29
CA TYR A 568 -1.61 -30.12 2.95
C TYR A 568 -0.75 -30.28 4.23
N PRO A 569 0.57 -30.54 4.11
CA PRO A 569 1.44 -30.82 5.26
C PRO A 569 1.63 -29.62 6.21
N ASP A 570 1.49 -28.39 5.71
CA ASP A 570 1.76 -27.17 6.47
C ASP A 570 0.58 -26.69 7.34
N CYS A 571 -0.55 -27.40 7.33
CA CYS A 571 -1.75 -26.96 8.04
C CYS A 571 -1.72 -27.28 9.54
N LEU A 572 -1.27 -26.31 10.35
CA LEU A 572 -1.20 -26.43 11.81
C LEU A 572 -2.55 -26.76 12.47
N ASN A 573 -3.67 -26.27 11.93
CA ASN A 573 -5.01 -26.52 12.48
C ASN A 573 -5.41 -28.00 12.36
N LEU A 574 -5.08 -28.65 11.23
CA LEU A 574 -5.38 -30.07 11.02
C LEU A 574 -4.47 -30.96 11.86
N LEU A 575 -3.19 -30.58 12.00
CA LEU A 575 -2.27 -31.25 12.92
C LEU A 575 -2.77 -31.14 14.38
N TYR A 576 -3.32 -30.00 14.78
CA TYR A 576 -3.89 -29.82 16.11
C TYR A 576 -4.99 -30.85 16.38
N ILE A 577 -5.98 -31.02 15.49
CA ILE A 577 -7.01 -32.05 15.66
C ILE A 577 -6.42 -33.46 15.62
N LYS A 578 -5.45 -33.71 14.72
CA LYS A 578 -4.77 -35.00 14.63
C LYS A 578 -4.17 -35.40 15.96
N THR A 579 -3.47 -34.49 16.64
CA THR A 579 -2.87 -34.80 17.96
C THR A 579 -3.91 -35.23 18.99
N HIS A 580 -5.07 -34.57 19.03
CA HIS A 580 -6.18 -34.93 19.92
C HIS A 580 -6.82 -36.26 19.54
N LEU A 581 -6.98 -36.54 18.25
CA LEU A 581 -7.47 -37.84 17.74
C LEU A 581 -6.51 -38.98 18.07
N GLU A 582 -5.21 -38.76 17.89
CA GLU A 582 -4.18 -39.75 18.19
C GLU A 582 -4.06 -39.99 19.69
N LEU A 583 -4.20 -38.95 20.51
CA LEU A 583 -4.24 -39.09 21.96
C LEU A 583 -5.39 -40.02 22.40
N HIS A 584 -6.57 -39.91 21.76
CA HIS A 584 -7.73 -40.73 22.07
C HIS A 584 -7.60 -42.19 21.56
N GLU A 585 -7.12 -42.40 20.32
CA GLU A 585 -7.13 -43.74 19.69
C GLU A 585 -5.80 -44.51 19.80
N LYS A 586 -4.66 -43.81 19.68
CA LYS A 586 -3.31 -44.41 19.60
C LYS A 586 -2.48 -44.23 20.88
N GLY A 587 -2.80 -43.22 21.71
CA GLY A 587 -2.13 -42.90 22.97
C GLY A 587 -1.16 -41.71 22.88
N GLY A 588 -0.67 -41.28 24.05
CA GLY A 588 0.10 -40.02 24.20
C GLY A 588 1.46 -39.98 23.48
N GLU A 589 2.14 -41.12 23.31
CA GLU A 589 3.46 -41.17 22.65
C GLU A 589 3.39 -40.78 21.17
N VAL A 590 2.37 -41.25 20.44
CA VAL A 590 2.18 -40.92 19.02
C VAL A 590 1.77 -39.45 18.86
N ALA A 591 0.82 -39.00 19.67
CA ALA A 591 0.37 -37.61 19.67
C ALA A 591 1.52 -36.62 19.97
N LEU A 592 2.46 -36.99 20.85
CA LEU A 592 3.63 -36.18 21.16
C LEU A 592 4.54 -35.96 19.95
N ILE A 593 4.70 -36.97 19.08
CA ILE A 593 5.50 -36.84 17.86
C ILE A 593 4.87 -35.80 16.94
N THR A 594 3.56 -35.86 16.72
CA THR A 594 2.85 -34.91 15.88
C THR A 594 2.82 -33.49 16.48
N ALA A 595 2.69 -33.35 17.80
CA ALA A 595 2.79 -32.05 18.45
C ALA A 595 4.20 -31.43 18.34
N LYS A 596 5.26 -32.24 18.36
CA LYS A 596 6.64 -31.77 18.09
C LYS A 596 6.82 -31.35 16.63
N GLN A 597 6.25 -32.10 15.68
CA GLN A 597 6.23 -31.71 14.26
C GLN A 597 5.52 -30.37 14.06
N MET A 598 4.41 -30.11 14.76
CA MET A 598 3.73 -28.81 14.72
C MET A 598 4.64 -27.66 15.15
N LEU A 599 5.44 -27.84 16.21
CA LEU A 599 6.36 -26.81 16.69
C LEU A 599 7.50 -26.54 15.68
N GLU A 600 8.01 -27.59 15.03
CA GLU A 600 9.03 -27.47 13.99
C GLU A 600 8.48 -26.76 12.73
N LEU A 601 7.27 -27.11 12.30
CA LEU A 601 6.59 -26.42 11.20
C LEU A 601 6.30 -24.96 11.56
N TRP A 602 5.83 -24.68 12.77
CA TRP A 602 5.66 -23.31 13.24
C TRP A 602 6.96 -22.52 13.15
N LYS A 603 8.08 -23.10 13.57
CA LYS A 603 9.39 -22.47 13.46
C LYS A 603 9.71 -22.17 12.00
N ASN A 604 9.59 -23.15 11.10
CA ASN A 604 9.90 -22.96 9.68
C ASN A 604 9.01 -21.89 9.01
N LEU A 605 7.73 -21.80 9.38
CA LEU A 605 6.79 -20.83 8.81
C LEU A 605 7.03 -19.40 9.30
N TYR A 606 7.44 -19.22 10.55
CA TYR A 606 7.49 -17.91 11.20
C TYR A 606 8.89 -17.41 11.57
N GLU A 607 9.95 -18.21 11.40
CA GLU A 607 11.34 -17.80 11.72
C GLU A 607 11.77 -16.54 10.96
N GLY A 608 11.35 -16.37 9.70
CA GLY A 608 11.61 -15.14 8.92
C GLY A 608 10.76 -13.92 9.31
N GLN A 609 9.64 -14.11 10.01
CA GLN A 609 8.74 -13.02 10.44
C GLN A 609 8.96 -12.60 11.90
N THR A 610 9.58 -13.48 12.69
CA THR A 610 9.85 -13.28 14.12
C THR A 610 11.27 -12.79 14.39
N ILE A 611 12.23 -13.11 13.50
CA ILE A 611 13.56 -12.50 13.47
C ILE A 611 13.45 -11.17 12.74
N SER A 612 13.36 -10.07 13.49
CA SER A 612 13.67 -8.76 12.93
C SER A 612 15.15 -8.76 12.57
N ASP A 613 15.47 -8.70 11.28
CA ASP A 613 16.79 -8.25 10.78
C ASP A 613 16.99 -6.79 11.23
N VAL A 614 17.28 -6.60 12.51
CA VAL A 614 18.07 -5.47 12.95
C VAL A 614 19.52 -5.96 12.87
N PRO A 615 20.30 -5.55 11.86
CA PRO A 615 21.72 -5.85 11.88
C PRO A 615 22.31 -5.34 13.19
N GLU A 616 23.22 -6.11 13.79
CA GLU A 616 23.92 -5.87 15.07
C GLU A 616 24.70 -4.52 15.16
N CYS A 617 24.48 -3.57 14.25
CA CYS A 617 25.21 -2.31 14.15
C CYS A 617 24.67 -1.17 15.02
N ASP A 618 23.47 -1.25 15.60
CA ASP A 618 22.85 -0.12 16.34
C ASP A 618 22.95 -0.18 17.88
N ARG A 619 23.78 -1.07 18.45
CA ARG A 619 24.10 -1.00 19.90
C ARG A 619 25.10 0.11 20.27
N LYS A 620 25.51 0.97 19.33
CA LYS A 620 26.42 2.12 19.58
C LYS A 620 26.05 3.36 18.77
N SER A 621 24.83 3.85 18.93
CA SER A 621 24.47 5.20 18.49
C SER A 621 23.44 5.78 19.48
N ASP A 622 23.97 6.38 20.55
CA ASP A 622 23.22 7.24 21.46
C ASP A 622 22.60 8.43 20.70
N THR A 623 21.42 8.22 20.13
CA THR A 623 20.47 9.29 19.82
C THR A 623 19.10 8.85 20.29
N ARG A 624 18.91 8.93 21.61
CA ARG A 624 17.59 8.93 22.26
C ARG A 624 16.67 9.89 21.48
N SER A 625 15.70 9.31 20.78
CA SER A 625 14.65 10.09 20.14
C SER A 625 13.82 10.79 21.22
N VAL A 626 13.63 12.09 21.02
CA VAL A 626 13.05 13.08 21.93
C VAL A 626 11.58 12.79 22.29
N PHE A 627 10.97 11.73 21.76
CA PHE A 627 9.57 11.39 21.96
C PHE A 627 9.29 10.53 23.21
N GLN A 628 10.30 9.88 23.80
CA GLN A 628 10.16 9.10 25.04
C GLN A 628 10.22 9.94 26.34
N LEU A 629 10.49 11.24 26.24
CA LEU A 629 10.54 12.13 27.42
C LEU A 629 9.16 12.67 27.83
N TYR A 630 8.14 12.61 26.97
CA TYR A 630 6.83 13.20 27.27
C TYR A 630 5.83 12.26 27.95
N THR A 631 6.10 10.95 28.06
CA THR A 631 5.18 9.99 28.70
C THR A 631 5.57 9.64 30.14
N SER A 632 6.62 10.26 30.70
CA SER A 632 7.14 9.93 32.04
C SER A 632 6.96 11.03 33.11
N GLU A 633 6.28 12.14 32.81
CA GLU A 633 6.02 13.21 33.79
C GLU A 633 4.53 13.54 33.97
N MET A 634 3.64 12.55 34.02
CA MET A 634 2.28 12.72 34.57
C MET A 634 1.87 11.42 35.30
N SER A 635 2.52 11.16 36.43
CA SER A 635 2.06 10.21 37.45
C SER A 635 2.24 10.92 38.79
N ASP A 636 1.35 11.88 39.03
CA ASP A 636 1.31 12.56 40.31
C ASP A 636 0.86 11.58 41.38
N LYS A 637 1.73 11.46 42.37
CA LYS A 637 1.41 11.13 43.76
C LYS A 637 0.15 11.89 44.15
N ASP A 638 -0.92 11.17 44.45
CA ASP A 638 -1.81 11.42 45.58
C ASP A 638 -3.09 10.60 45.41
N SER A 639 -3.15 9.42 46.04
CA SER A 639 -4.40 8.73 46.35
C SER A 639 -4.22 7.80 47.54
N SER A 640 -3.74 8.34 48.66
CA SER A 640 -4.01 7.72 49.96
C SER A 640 -5.43 8.08 50.39
N SER A 641 -6.31 7.09 50.46
CA SER A 641 -7.34 6.86 51.49
C SER A 641 -8.68 6.38 50.93
N LEU A 642 -8.96 5.09 51.12
CA LEU A 642 -10.06 4.61 51.97
C LEU A 642 -10.05 3.08 51.94
N GLN A 643 -9.48 2.49 53.00
CA GLN A 643 -9.71 1.10 53.33
C GLN A 643 -11.19 0.89 53.63
N LEU A 644 -11.85 0.09 52.80
CA LEU A 644 -13.08 -0.62 53.15
C LEU A 644 -12.87 -2.09 52.79
N HIS A 645 -12.97 -2.94 53.81
CA HIS A 645 -12.64 -4.35 53.78
C HIS A 645 -13.46 -5.12 52.74
N ASN A 646 -12.79 -5.61 51.70
CA ASN A 646 -13.25 -6.73 50.91
C ASN A 646 -12.05 -7.66 50.64
N THR A 647 -12.09 -8.85 51.23
CA THR A 647 -11.05 -9.88 51.10
C THR A 647 -10.84 -10.39 49.67
N ALA A 648 -11.77 -10.07 48.75
CA ALA A 648 -11.63 -10.32 47.32
C ALA A 648 -10.74 -9.27 46.61
N ALA A 649 -10.75 -8.01 47.05
CA ALA A 649 -9.98 -6.92 46.43
C ALA A 649 -8.47 -7.03 46.73
N SER A 650 -8.11 -7.51 47.94
CA SER A 650 -6.70 -7.76 48.31
C SER A 650 -6.04 -8.87 47.50
N ARG A 651 -6.79 -9.89 47.06
CA ARG A 651 -6.26 -10.96 46.20
C ARG A 651 -6.05 -10.49 44.77
N VAL A 652 -6.93 -9.62 44.29
CA VAL A 652 -6.80 -8.96 42.99
C VAL A 652 -5.61 -8.00 42.99
N GLU A 653 -5.40 -7.20 44.05
CA GLU A 653 -4.20 -6.35 44.17
C GLU A 653 -2.89 -7.15 44.27
N GLN A 654 -2.88 -8.27 44.98
CA GLN A 654 -1.68 -9.10 45.11
C GLN A 654 -1.32 -9.81 43.79
N ALA A 655 -2.33 -10.34 43.08
CA ALA A 655 -2.16 -10.83 41.72
C ALA A 655 -1.71 -9.69 40.79
N LEU A 656 -2.33 -8.52 40.85
CA LEU A 656 -1.93 -7.34 40.06
C LEU A 656 -0.51 -6.85 40.37
N SER A 657 0.01 -7.04 41.59
CA SER A 657 1.38 -6.65 41.97
C SER A 657 2.44 -7.65 41.47
N GLU A 658 2.16 -8.95 41.50
CA GLU A 658 3.01 -9.97 40.84
C GLU A 658 2.98 -9.78 39.31
N VAL A 659 1.80 -9.49 38.78
CA VAL A 659 1.58 -9.15 37.36
C VAL A 659 2.33 -7.87 36.99
N ALA A 660 2.27 -6.81 37.79
CA ALA A 660 2.99 -5.55 37.55
C ALA A 660 4.51 -5.72 37.55
N SER A 661 5.04 -6.57 38.44
CA SER A 661 6.47 -6.91 38.42
C SER A 661 6.87 -7.66 37.14
N SER A 662 6.00 -8.54 36.64
CA SER A 662 6.18 -9.26 35.36
C SER A 662 5.98 -8.34 34.13
N MET A 663 5.13 -7.32 34.25
CA MET A 663 4.87 -6.31 33.21
C MET A 663 6.05 -5.37 33.00
N SER A 664 6.83 -5.06 34.05
CA SER A 664 8.02 -4.21 33.94
C SER A 664 9.13 -4.80 33.06
N SER A 665 9.14 -6.13 32.88
CA SER A 665 10.08 -6.87 32.05
C SER A 665 9.51 -7.32 30.69
N PHE A 666 8.21 -7.09 30.43
CA PHE A 666 7.55 -7.59 29.22
C PHE A 666 7.54 -6.55 28.10
N SER A 667 8.39 -6.75 27.10
CA SER A 667 8.21 -6.13 25.78
C SER A 667 7.48 -7.14 24.87
N PRO A 668 6.35 -6.79 24.23
CA PRO A 668 5.71 -7.67 23.27
C PRO A 668 6.72 -8.05 22.16
N LYS A 669 6.85 -9.35 21.89
CA LYS A 669 7.78 -9.83 20.87
C LYS A 669 7.35 -9.29 19.49
N PRO A 670 8.30 -8.85 18.65
CA PRO A 670 7.98 -8.40 17.29
C PRO A 670 7.40 -9.57 16.46
N GLY A 671 6.53 -9.23 15.50
CA GLY A 671 5.89 -10.20 14.61
C GLY A 671 4.37 -10.33 14.82
N PRO A 672 3.69 -11.14 14.00
CA PRO A 672 2.24 -11.26 14.03
C PRO A 672 1.76 -11.91 15.33
N GLN A 673 0.81 -11.26 16.03
CA GLN A 673 0.26 -11.75 17.30
C GLN A 673 -0.32 -13.17 17.19
N ARG A 674 -0.96 -13.48 16.05
CA ARG A 674 -1.53 -14.81 15.76
C ARG A 674 -0.47 -15.91 15.77
N ALA A 675 0.73 -15.66 15.24
CA ALA A 675 1.80 -16.65 15.25
C ALA A 675 2.26 -16.95 16.68
N TRP A 676 2.44 -15.92 17.52
CA TRP A 676 2.79 -16.09 18.92
C TRP A 676 1.68 -16.80 19.72
N MET A 677 0.41 -16.53 19.42
CA MET A 677 -0.72 -17.25 20.02
C MET A 677 -0.69 -18.74 19.65
N LEU A 678 -0.51 -19.06 18.37
CA LEU A 678 -0.38 -20.46 17.91
C LEU A 678 0.80 -21.17 18.59
N GLN A 679 1.95 -20.51 18.72
CA GLN A 679 3.10 -21.11 19.41
C GLN A 679 2.78 -21.43 20.87
N MET A 680 2.11 -20.50 21.55
CA MET A 680 1.68 -20.69 22.93
C MET A 680 0.70 -21.86 23.04
N GLU A 681 -0.27 -21.98 22.15
CA GLU A 681 -1.20 -23.12 22.09
C GLU A 681 -0.49 -24.45 21.85
N VAL A 682 0.50 -24.49 20.95
CA VAL A 682 1.32 -25.69 20.70
C VAL A 682 2.11 -26.09 21.95
N TRP A 683 2.72 -25.13 22.65
CA TRP A 683 3.43 -25.40 23.91
C TRP A 683 2.50 -25.93 25.00
N LEU A 684 1.29 -25.40 25.10
CA LEU A 684 0.28 -25.87 26.05
C LEU A 684 -0.23 -27.27 25.69
N LEU A 685 -0.42 -27.57 24.41
CA LEU A 685 -0.75 -28.91 23.94
C LEU A 685 0.37 -29.91 24.28
N LEU A 686 1.64 -29.55 24.06
CA LEU A 686 2.78 -30.37 24.47
C LEU A 686 2.79 -30.60 25.98
N ALA A 687 2.52 -29.57 26.79
CA ALA A 687 2.43 -29.68 28.23
C ALA A 687 1.30 -30.65 28.67
N GLU A 688 0.14 -30.60 28.01
CA GLU A 688 -0.96 -31.53 28.26
C GLU A 688 -0.55 -32.98 27.95
N LEU A 689 0.09 -33.20 26.80
CA LEU A 689 0.59 -34.52 26.40
C LEU A 689 1.65 -35.06 27.37
N TYR A 690 2.63 -34.24 27.76
CA TYR A 690 3.65 -34.62 28.74
C TYR A 690 3.05 -34.93 30.12
N LEU A 691 1.97 -34.23 30.51
CA LEU A 691 1.25 -34.54 31.74
C LEU A 691 0.57 -35.91 31.67
N THR A 692 -0.02 -36.28 30.53
CA THR A 692 -0.60 -37.63 30.35
C THR A 692 0.44 -38.76 30.38
N LEU A 693 1.71 -38.43 30.07
CA LEU A 693 2.84 -39.36 30.09
C LEU A 693 3.62 -39.33 31.43
N ASP A 694 3.14 -38.58 32.43
CA ASP A 694 3.77 -38.39 33.75
C ASP A 694 5.20 -37.80 33.69
N GLN A 695 5.51 -37.00 32.67
CA GLN A 695 6.82 -36.36 32.48
C GLN A 695 6.82 -34.93 33.02
N ILE A 696 6.78 -34.80 34.35
CA ILE A 696 6.63 -33.52 35.08
C ILE A 696 7.70 -32.46 34.72
N THR A 697 8.95 -32.89 34.45
CA THR A 697 10.05 -31.96 34.12
C THR A 697 9.81 -31.23 32.81
N ASP A 698 9.30 -31.94 31.81
CA ASP A 698 9.11 -31.42 30.46
C ASP A 698 7.87 -30.51 30.43
N VAL A 699 6.83 -30.83 31.22
CA VAL A 699 5.67 -29.95 31.45
C VAL A 699 6.12 -28.58 31.97
N GLN A 700 7.03 -28.55 32.96
CA GLN A 700 7.54 -27.30 33.52
C GLN A 700 8.28 -26.47 32.47
N GLN A 701 9.06 -27.11 31.60
CA GLN A 701 9.76 -26.43 30.49
C GLN A 701 8.77 -25.84 29.47
N CYS A 702 7.79 -26.62 29.02
CA CYS A 702 6.77 -26.14 28.08
C CYS A 702 5.97 -24.95 28.65
N ILE A 703 5.59 -25.01 29.93
CA ILE A 703 4.92 -23.90 30.61
C ILE A 703 5.84 -22.67 30.70
N GLN A 704 7.14 -22.86 30.96
CA GLN A 704 8.10 -21.77 31.03
C GLN A 704 8.25 -21.08 29.68
N GLU A 705 8.37 -21.83 28.58
CA GLU A 705 8.42 -21.29 27.22
C GLU A 705 7.12 -20.55 26.86
N ALA A 706 5.95 -21.11 27.17
CA ALA A 706 4.67 -20.43 26.97
C ALA A 706 4.57 -19.13 27.79
N THR A 707 5.05 -19.14 29.04
CA THR A 707 5.06 -17.97 29.94
C THR A 707 5.92 -16.84 29.39
N GLN A 708 7.02 -17.14 28.68
CA GLN A 708 7.87 -16.12 28.03
C GLN A 708 7.15 -15.40 26.88
N ILE A 709 6.12 -16.01 26.29
CA ILE A 709 5.35 -15.42 25.19
C ILE A 709 4.22 -14.56 25.75
N TYR A 710 3.36 -15.14 26.60
CA TYR A 710 2.22 -14.44 27.20
C TYR A 710 2.15 -14.70 28.72
N PRO A 711 2.85 -13.92 29.56
CA PRO A 711 2.92 -14.19 31.00
C PRO A 711 1.56 -14.22 31.72
N LEU A 712 0.57 -13.50 31.17
CA LEU A 712 -0.76 -13.27 31.75
C LEU A 712 -1.87 -14.10 31.11
N SER A 713 -1.54 -15.13 30.32
CA SER A 713 -2.58 -15.97 29.71
C SER A 713 -3.28 -16.84 30.75
N HIS A 714 -4.62 -16.81 30.73
CA HIS A 714 -5.45 -17.70 31.56
C HIS A 714 -5.22 -19.19 31.24
N HIS A 715 -4.88 -19.54 29.99
CA HIS A 715 -4.55 -20.91 29.59
C HIS A 715 -3.26 -21.41 30.24
N ILE A 716 -2.26 -20.54 30.43
CA ILE A 716 -1.00 -20.89 31.11
C ILE A 716 -1.25 -21.10 32.60
N MET A 717 -2.04 -20.22 33.23
CA MET A 717 -2.43 -20.38 34.64
C MET A 717 -3.24 -21.65 34.86
N HIS A 718 -4.12 -22.01 33.91
CA HIS A 718 -4.84 -23.27 33.92
C HIS A 718 -3.87 -24.48 33.85
N MET A 719 -2.91 -24.47 32.92
CA MET A 719 -1.95 -25.56 32.78
C MET A 719 -1.03 -25.71 34.01
N LYS A 720 -0.62 -24.59 34.63
CA LYS A 720 0.07 -24.60 35.94
C LYS A 720 -0.80 -25.23 37.03
N GLY A 721 -2.09 -24.91 37.06
CA GLY A 721 -3.05 -25.52 37.98
C GLY A 721 -3.17 -27.03 37.80
N LEU A 722 -3.23 -27.51 36.55
CA LEU A 722 -3.25 -28.95 36.23
C LEU A 722 -1.97 -29.65 36.69
N LEU A 723 -0.80 -29.03 36.49
CA LEU A 723 0.48 -29.55 36.98
C LEU A 723 0.50 -29.70 38.51
N HIS A 724 0.04 -28.68 39.25
CA HIS A 724 -0.05 -28.75 40.72
C HIS A 724 -1.07 -29.79 41.19
N MET A 725 -2.19 -29.93 40.48
CA MET A 725 -3.20 -30.95 40.75
C MET A 725 -2.62 -32.36 40.57
N HIS A 726 -1.80 -32.59 39.54
CA HIS A 726 -1.11 -33.87 39.30
C HIS A 726 -0.05 -34.17 40.36
N LYS A 727 0.55 -33.14 40.97
CA LYS A 727 1.45 -33.26 42.14
C LYS A 727 0.72 -33.39 43.48
N GLU A 728 -0.61 -33.39 43.48
CA GLU A 728 -1.46 -33.36 44.67
C GLU A 728 -1.27 -32.11 45.57
N GLU A 729 -0.75 -31.03 45.00
CA GLU A 729 -0.57 -29.72 45.64
C GLU A 729 -1.86 -28.88 45.51
N TRP A 730 -2.92 -29.28 46.23
CA TRP A 730 -4.28 -28.74 46.07
C TRP A 730 -4.40 -27.24 46.37
N THR A 731 -3.59 -26.71 47.29
CA THR A 731 -3.62 -25.30 47.70
C THR A 731 -3.10 -24.36 46.63
N GLU A 732 -2.01 -24.76 45.97
CA GLU A 732 -1.35 -24.09 44.86
C GLU A 732 -2.21 -24.21 43.61
N ALA A 733 -2.74 -25.41 43.32
CA ALA A 733 -3.66 -25.63 42.21
C ALA A 733 -4.88 -24.70 42.30
N ARG A 734 -5.47 -24.55 43.50
CA ARG A 734 -6.56 -23.60 43.75
C ARG A 734 -6.16 -22.17 43.39
N ALA A 735 -4.97 -21.71 43.81
CA ALA A 735 -4.51 -20.36 43.53
C ALA A 735 -4.34 -20.13 42.01
N CYS A 736 -3.74 -21.08 41.30
CA CYS A 736 -3.58 -21.01 39.85
C CYS A 736 -4.92 -20.95 39.11
N PHE A 737 -5.89 -21.80 39.47
CA PHE A 737 -7.21 -21.76 38.83
C PHE A 737 -8.01 -20.50 39.20
N GLN A 738 -7.90 -19.99 40.43
CA GLN A 738 -8.50 -18.71 40.81
C GLN A 738 -7.92 -17.55 39.98
N ASN A 739 -6.60 -17.54 39.75
CA ASN A 739 -5.95 -16.55 38.90
C ASN A 739 -6.41 -16.68 37.44
N ALA A 740 -6.55 -17.91 36.92
CA ALA A 740 -7.08 -18.15 35.58
C ALA A 740 -8.50 -17.62 35.39
N VAL A 741 -9.38 -17.87 36.37
CA VAL A 741 -10.78 -17.38 36.37
C VAL A 741 -10.85 -15.87 36.60
N ALA A 742 -9.93 -15.29 37.38
CA ALA A 742 -9.84 -13.85 37.58
C ALA A 742 -9.45 -13.12 36.28
N ILE A 743 -8.58 -13.73 35.45
CA ILE A 743 -8.21 -13.21 34.13
C ILE A 743 -9.35 -13.40 33.13
N ASN A 744 -9.93 -14.60 33.06
CA ASN A 744 -11.06 -14.90 32.19
C ASN A 744 -12.18 -15.64 32.96
N PRO A 745 -13.22 -14.90 33.40
CA PRO A 745 -14.36 -15.49 34.12
C PRO A 745 -15.18 -16.50 33.28
N LEU A 746 -15.04 -16.48 31.95
CA LEU A 746 -15.77 -17.35 31.03
C LEU A 746 -15.06 -18.67 30.75
N HIS A 747 -13.85 -18.89 31.28
CA HIS A 747 -13.06 -20.07 30.98
C HIS A 747 -13.56 -21.32 31.72
N VAL A 748 -14.43 -22.09 31.05
CA VAL A 748 -15.14 -23.25 31.63
C VAL A 748 -14.20 -24.34 32.14
N LYS A 749 -13.12 -24.68 31.40
CA LYS A 749 -12.14 -25.69 31.84
C LYS A 749 -11.50 -25.33 33.19
N SER A 750 -11.19 -24.05 33.44
CA SER A 750 -10.66 -23.64 34.76
C SER A 750 -11.72 -23.68 35.85
N LEU A 751 -12.96 -23.30 35.57
CA LEU A 751 -14.06 -23.41 36.55
C LEU A 751 -14.35 -24.87 36.93
N GLN A 752 -14.31 -25.79 35.97
CA GLN A 752 -14.46 -27.23 36.20
C GLN A 752 -13.38 -27.75 37.14
N GLN A 753 -12.11 -27.47 36.84
CA GLN A 753 -11.00 -27.93 37.67
C GLN A 753 -10.98 -27.24 39.03
N LEU A 754 -11.34 -25.95 39.12
CA LEU A 754 -11.49 -25.25 40.39
C LEU A 754 -12.57 -25.89 41.28
N GLY A 755 -13.73 -26.24 40.70
CA GLY A 755 -14.80 -26.94 41.40
C GLY A 755 -14.35 -28.32 41.91
N LEU A 756 -13.58 -29.04 41.11
CA LEU A 756 -13.01 -30.33 41.51
C LEU A 756 -11.95 -30.17 42.63
N VAL A 757 -11.08 -29.17 42.55
CA VAL A 757 -10.12 -28.86 43.62
C VAL A 757 -10.84 -28.47 44.91
N TYR A 758 -11.93 -27.70 44.84
CA TYR A 758 -12.76 -27.42 46.02
C TYR A 758 -13.39 -28.67 46.63
N HIS A 759 -13.82 -29.61 45.78
CA HIS A 759 -14.33 -30.90 46.24
C HIS A 759 -13.26 -31.70 47.01
N TYR A 760 -12.03 -31.78 46.48
CA TYR A 760 -10.91 -32.45 47.16
C TYR A 760 -10.49 -31.76 48.46
N LEU A 761 -10.60 -30.43 48.53
CA LEU A 761 -10.37 -29.64 49.75
C LEU A 761 -11.53 -29.73 50.77
N GLY A 762 -12.61 -30.46 50.45
CA GLY A 762 -13.80 -30.59 51.31
C GLY A 762 -14.74 -29.39 51.29
N LEU A 763 -14.50 -28.40 50.44
CA LEU A 763 -15.29 -27.18 50.30
C LEU A 763 -16.49 -27.38 49.35
N GLN A 764 -17.36 -28.32 49.68
CA GLN A 764 -18.43 -28.80 48.77
C GLN A 764 -19.37 -27.68 48.30
N GLY A 765 -19.79 -26.77 49.19
CA GLY A 765 -20.68 -25.67 48.81
C GLY A 765 -20.07 -24.74 47.75
N LEU A 766 -18.77 -24.43 47.86
CA LEU A 766 -18.08 -23.65 46.83
C LEU A 766 -17.95 -24.45 45.52
N ALA A 767 -17.63 -25.74 45.62
CA ALA A 767 -17.54 -26.63 44.45
C ALA A 767 -18.84 -26.63 43.63
N GLU A 768 -20.01 -26.79 44.28
CA GLU A 768 -21.30 -26.74 43.60
C GLU A 768 -21.54 -25.37 42.95
N THR A 769 -21.31 -24.27 43.67
CA THR A 769 -21.53 -22.93 43.09
C THR A 769 -20.69 -22.70 41.84
N THR A 770 -19.39 -23.06 41.88
CA THR A 770 -18.50 -22.92 40.73
C THR A 770 -18.87 -23.83 39.56
N LEU A 771 -19.30 -25.07 39.82
CA LEU A 771 -19.72 -26.00 38.76
C LEU A 771 -21.07 -25.59 38.15
N ARG A 772 -21.98 -25.00 38.94
CA ARG A 772 -23.21 -24.40 38.41
C ARG A 772 -22.93 -23.18 37.55
N GLU A 773 -21.91 -22.38 37.88
CA GLU A 773 -21.45 -21.28 37.03
C GLU A 773 -20.89 -21.80 35.70
N ALA A 774 -20.03 -22.82 35.75
CA ALA A 774 -19.53 -23.51 34.55
C ALA A 774 -20.68 -24.03 33.67
N ALA A 775 -21.71 -24.63 34.29
CA ALA A 775 -22.87 -25.18 33.57
C ALA A 775 -23.77 -24.09 32.96
N LYS A 776 -23.75 -22.86 33.50
CA LYS A 776 -24.45 -21.72 32.90
C LYS A 776 -23.76 -21.24 31.63
N ILE A 777 -22.43 -21.24 31.62
CA ILE A 777 -21.62 -20.77 30.48
C ILE A 777 -21.71 -21.77 29.31
N GLU A 778 -21.47 -23.06 29.60
CA GLU A 778 -21.59 -24.16 28.63
C GLU A 778 -22.58 -25.23 29.12
N PRO A 779 -23.87 -25.09 28.74
CA PRO A 779 -24.90 -26.06 29.13
C PRO A 779 -24.69 -27.47 28.56
N HIS A 780 -23.98 -27.60 27.45
CA HIS A 780 -23.77 -28.86 26.72
C HIS A 780 -22.50 -29.61 27.15
N ASN A 781 -21.76 -29.10 28.13
CA ASN A 781 -20.50 -29.70 28.53
C ASN A 781 -20.72 -30.87 29.50
N THR A 782 -20.40 -32.07 29.04
CA THR A 782 -20.60 -33.34 29.77
C THR A 782 -19.79 -33.41 31.07
N ILE A 783 -18.55 -32.93 31.03
CA ILE A 783 -17.60 -32.98 32.14
C ILE A 783 -18.12 -32.12 33.30
N THR A 784 -18.71 -30.96 33.01
CA THR A 784 -19.30 -30.10 34.03
C THR A 784 -20.43 -30.79 34.78
N TRP A 785 -21.38 -31.38 34.06
CA TRP A 785 -22.53 -32.05 34.66
C TRP A 785 -22.13 -33.30 35.44
N TYR A 786 -21.15 -34.05 34.94
CA TYR A 786 -20.60 -35.20 35.66
C TYR A 786 -19.90 -34.78 36.96
N ASN A 787 -19.04 -33.76 36.92
CA ASN A 787 -18.38 -33.24 38.12
C ASN A 787 -19.39 -32.66 39.12
N LEU A 788 -20.43 -31.97 38.64
CA LEU A 788 -21.52 -31.50 39.49
C LEU A 788 -22.26 -32.66 40.16
N GLY A 789 -22.53 -33.75 39.42
CA GLY A 789 -23.11 -34.98 39.96
C GLY A 789 -22.26 -35.57 41.09
N LYS A 790 -20.95 -35.69 40.90
CA LYS A 790 -20.00 -36.17 41.93
C LYS A 790 -20.01 -35.31 43.20
N VAL A 791 -20.05 -33.99 43.03
CA VAL A 791 -20.11 -33.04 44.16
C VAL A 791 -21.44 -33.16 44.91
N LEU A 792 -22.57 -33.27 44.20
CA LEU A 792 -23.89 -33.43 44.79
C LEU A 792 -24.04 -34.78 45.52
N GLU A 793 -23.45 -35.85 44.98
CA GLU A 793 -23.38 -37.15 45.64
C GLU A 793 -22.61 -37.06 46.97
N ALA A 794 -21.47 -36.36 46.98
CA ALA A 794 -20.68 -36.13 48.20
C ALA A 794 -21.40 -35.24 49.24
N MET A 795 -22.37 -34.42 48.80
CA MET A 795 -23.25 -33.67 49.70
C MET A 795 -24.46 -34.48 50.19
N GLY A 796 -24.69 -35.69 49.67
CA GLY A 796 -25.83 -36.54 50.00
C GLY A 796 -27.11 -36.21 49.23
N GLU A 797 -27.06 -35.35 48.21
CA GLU A 797 -28.21 -34.98 47.38
C GLU A 797 -28.38 -35.93 46.18
N PHE A 798 -28.66 -37.20 46.45
CA PHE A 798 -28.66 -38.27 45.42
C PHE A 798 -29.64 -38.03 44.25
N GLU A 799 -30.81 -37.43 44.48
CA GLU A 799 -31.76 -37.13 43.40
C GLU A 799 -31.20 -36.09 42.41
N LYS A 800 -30.62 -35.01 42.93
CA LYS A 800 -30.02 -33.97 42.07
C LYS A 800 -28.75 -34.49 41.38
N ALA A 801 -27.97 -35.33 42.06
CA ALA A 801 -26.82 -35.99 41.47
C ALA A 801 -27.22 -36.91 40.31
N SER A 802 -28.27 -37.72 40.48
CA SER A 802 -28.81 -38.60 39.43
C SER A 802 -29.28 -37.80 38.22
N ASN A 803 -30.01 -36.69 38.44
CA ASN A 803 -30.43 -35.80 37.36
C ASN A 803 -29.23 -35.17 36.62
N ALA A 804 -28.21 -34.71 37.34
CA ALA A 804 -27.00 -34.15 36.74
C ALA A 804 -26.20 -35.19 35.93
N MET A 805 -26.09 -36.42 36.43
CA MET A 805 -25.47 -37.52 35.69
C MET A 805 -26.29 -37.93 34.46
N ALA A 806 -27.62 -37.93 34.55
CA ALA A 806 -28.50 -38.20 33.41
C ALA A 806 -28.33 -37.12 32.32
N THR A 807 -28.23 -35.84 32.70
CA THR A 807 -27.93 -34.77 31.74
C THR A 807 -26.54 -34.94 31.11
N ALA A 808 -25.53 -35.34 31.88
CA ALA A 808 -24.18 -35.59 31.34
C ALA A 808 -24.20 -36.68 30.26
N LEU A 809 -24.93 -37.78 30.49
CA LEU A 809 -25.06 -38.88 29.52
C LEU A 809 -25.83 -38.47 28.25
N MET A 810 -26.85 -37.61 28.37
CA MET A 810 -27.59 -37.12 27.21
C MET A 810 -26.70 -36.27 26.31
N GLU A 811 -25.89 -35.39 26.89
CA GLU A 811 -24.99 -34.50 26.15
C GLU A 811 -23.78 -35.27 25.57
N GLU A 812 -23.34 -36.36 26.20
CA GLU A 812 -22.21 -37.21 25.73
C GLU A 812 -22.46 -37.88 24.39
N ARG A 813 -23.73 -37.99 23.99
CA ARG A 813 -24.09 -38.53 22.69
C ARG A 813 -23.69 -37.60 21.53
N ASN A 814 -23.56 -36.30 21.79
CA ASN A 814 -23.37 -35.27 20.77
C ASN A 814 -22.09 -34.44 20.97
N ASN A 815 -21.23 -34.79 21.94
CA ASN A 815 -20.05 -34.00 22.25
C ASN A 815 -18.84 -34.39 21.36
N PRO A 816 -18.30 -33.48 20.54
CA PRO A 816 -17.06 -33.72 19.80
C PRO A 816 -15.83 -33.77 20.73
N ILE A 817 -14.69 -34.26 20.21
CA ILE A 817 -13.42 -34.29 20.97
C ILE A 817 -12.94 -32.88 21.32
N LEU A 818 -13.08 -31.96 20.37
CA LEU A 818 -12.86 -30.53 20.56
C LEU A 818 -14.18 -29.78 20.33
N PRO A 819 -14.47 -28.71 21.10
CA PRO A 819 -15.67 -27.90 20.88
C PRO A 819 -15.74 -27.41 19.43
N PHE A 820 -16.94 -27.34 18.83
CA PHE A 820 -17.11 -26.82 17.46
C PHE A 820 -16.57 -25.39 17.29
N ASN A 821 -16.47 -24.63 18.37
CA ASN A 821 -15.91 -23.28 18.39
C ASN A 821 -14.38 -23.25 18.31
N SER A 822 -13.69 -24.41 18.30
CA SER A 822 -12.24 -24.48 18.09
C SER A 822 -11.85 -24.27 16.63
N VAL A 823 -12.81 -24.29 15.71
CA VAL A 823 -12.55 -24.04 14.30
C VAL A 823 -12.26 -22.56 14.11
N PRO A 824 -11.17 -22.18 13.41
CA PRO A 824 -10.83 -20.77 13.23
C PRO A 824 -11.91 -20.04 12.44
N MET A 825 -12.09 -18.77 12.79
CA MET A 825 -12.90 -17.83 12.01
C MET A 825 -12.26 -17.58 10.64
N CYS A 826 -13.08 -17.61 9.59
CA CYS A 826 -12.66 -17.42 8.20
C CYS A 826 -13.58 -16.44 7.47
N PHE A 827 -13.00 -15.53 6.70
CA PHE A 827 -13.73 -14.58 5.86
C PHE A 827 -13.33 -14.68 4.38
N GLU A 828 -12.48 -15.67 4.05
CA GLU A 828 -11.86 -15.92 2.75
C GLU A 828 -12.12 -17.34 2.26
#